data_AF-A0A7J6HZQ0-F1
#
_entry.id   AF-A0A7J6HZQ0-F1
#
_cell.length_a   1.000
_cell.length_b   1.000
_cell.length_c   1.000
_cell.angle_alpha   90.00
_cell.angle_beta   90.00
_cell.angle_gamma   90.00
#
_symmetry.space_group_name_H-M   'P 1'
#
loop_
_entity.id
_entity.type
_entity.pdbx_description
1 polymer ?
#
loop_
_entity_poly.entity_id
_entity_poly.type
_entity_poly.pdbx_seq_one_letter_code
_entity_poly.pdbx_strand_id
1 'polypeptide(L)'
;MAENETPPPPKSKQRPIVRLGIFLISHSFLFSVVCCAAGVVALLLLPILAKNTYISENALMPGSAHPMLSNQEASEANIFVKDLISIKSKPRGAGIESQRLIAQYMSNLGAEVTFQKFHPQMVQFHPLHFFSSPNSRKIEQNISCSSYGTNTVGIIRAPRGDGKEAIVLVTPYNSDKITQGEALSLGIAYSVFSLLTQVTWLAKDVIWLVSDSQHGEQAAVTAWLRDYHMPVFTNLHKINSEMCPVSSYLYEMNDYSNTEKNIYDGFKRAGTMAAALVIKVVDKSEKYEDSLGINAEASNGQMPNLDLINIVNYLAVHRQGFRVKVEKLWSLLDSKLLKILGELFESVGKVARSLNPQWKFGIPASDYVEGIATLASSLYNQALGVPTGPHGAFRDYQVDAITLEIAPRASFESMSRRNDFLLRGGRLIEGVVRSVNNLLEKFHQSFFLYLLTSPSKFVSVGVYMIAFALLVAPLPMVAASLYADATDLKSTQRKDKSTHAADTDESSIALRSWKWVHAAKKVFLVHLWGLVVSLLPYFICQIPNYSPTNRFIIWFLFSMLSFLIMYTLLASPFSRAKVSQVHVGEWAILKSVTISTVFIGLCLMSVVNFSTAEIGGLLLVPLCLLAHPIQLDTRLRSLRTLSRLGCNLVFGLIGFPPITFVLLKGAFVGFDRVNVGDFWCWVESLWAWSSATYLYIVDFTREGACFSRVLASLSGSSTITGNGDDPLLKTTFSDELLLLASSSCPRLQGLRFLAGPVSRSSLISLSSTCTQLTSLCINLSSPLFLTWLLNFPSLKELSIMVCHGEGFDHEIENNLGYGHDDFDAELGIESLCLSGIRTDDWGMGWLWRSCNKVKKLQLRSCESIGDGGSFSSFVRCLQGIQEVELRTCRSIVDGVLLKLAEYSHSLISLLVYDGGSREGLLRFFSHSSCNLQKIDLRLPLDLNNDHLLAASVNFRTLSSLRLQSCCLVSGEGLKALGVAMNSGLEELALINCDVVEREPGLLTTLGQNLKQLRKLDLSYNEMLFDKELISMLVSCHYLVDLNLRGCKRLANSAMVTMSKSCKCLENVDIMSCCGIESGAVELLLLNSPKLRKVLVEETKLSDAAKTWASLKFIQLV
;
A
#
# COMPACT_ATOMS: atom_id res chain seq x y z
N MET A 1 -38.45 -66.98 -1.89
CA MET A 1 -38.04 -66.19 -0.71
C MET A 1 -36.53 -66.13 -0.72
N ALA A 2 -35.98 -65.02 -1.20
CA ALA A 2 -34.56 -64.72 -1.20
C ALA A 2 -34.40 -63.39 -0.45
N GLU A 3 -33.73 -63.40 0.69
CA GLU A 3 -33.33 -62.18 1.40
C GLU A 3 -31.96 -61.74 0.86
N ASN A 4 -31.95 -60.56 0.26
CA ASN A 4 -30.74 -59.83 -0.13
C ASN A 4 -30.16 -59.15 1.12
N GLU A 5 -29.07 -59.69 1.68
CA GLU A 5 -28.19 -58.91 2.54
C GLU A 5 -27.23 -58.08 1.67
N THR A 6 -27.41 -56.77 1.69
CA THR A 6 -26.46 -55.81 1.10
C THR A 6 -25.25 -55.63 2.04
N PRO A 7 -24.00 -55.66 1.54
CA PRO A 7 -22.83 -55.46 2.38
C PRO A 7 -22.68 -53.98 2.79
N PRO A 8 -22.10 -53.69 3.97
CA PRO A 8 -21.92 -52.32 4.45
C PRO A 8 -20.94 -51.54 3.56
N PRO A 9 -21.15 -50.23 3.37
CA PRO A 9 -20.31 -49.42 2.49
C PRO A 9 -18.86 -49.35 2.99
N PRO A 10 -17.86 -49.30 2.10
CA PRO A 10 -16.46 -49.27 2.48
C PRO A 10 -16.13 -47.95 3.20
N LYS A 11 -15.64 -48.03 4.44
CA LYS A 11 -15.07 -46.87 5.15
C LYS A 11 -13.90 -46.32 4.34
N SER A 12 -14.05 -45.08 3.84
CA SER A 12 -12.98 -44.41 3.11
C SER A 12 -11.73 -44.31 3.98
N LYS A 13 -10.58 -44.82 3.48
CA LYS A 13 -9.29 -44.67 4.17
C LYS A 13 -8.94 -43.18 4.17
N GLN A 14 -9.11 -42.51 5.31
CA GLN A 14 -8.69 -41.12 5.48
C GLN A 14 -7.21 -40.95 5.09
N ARG A 15 -6.91 -39.89 4.32
CA ARG A 15 -5.55 -39.57 3.86
C ARG A 15 -4.60 -39.44 5.07
N PRO A 16 -3.34 -39.89 4.97
CA PRO A 16 -2.39 -39.88 6.09
C PRO A 16 -2.19 -38.48 6.71
N ILE A 17 -2.27 -37.42 5.89
CA ILE A 17 -2.15 -36.04 6.36
C ILE A 17 -3.30 -35.60 7.28
N VAL A 18 -4.51 -36.13 7.04
CA VAL A 18 -5.69 -35.83 7.88
C VAL A 18 -5.58 -36.55 9.22
N ARG A 19 -5.08 -37.79 9.22
CA ARG A 19 -4.81 -38.54 10.46
C ARG A 19 -3.74 -37.86 11.32
N LEU A 20 -2.68 -37.36 10.68
CA LEU A 20 -1.64 -36.59 11.36
C LEU A 20 -2.22 -35.30 11.95
N GLY A 21 -3.04 -34.56 11.19
CA GLY A 21 -3.73 -33.36 11.68
C GLY A 21 -4.60 -33.62 12.90
N ILE A 22 -5.43 -34.66 12.87
CA ILE A 22 -6.29 -35.05 14.01
C ILE A 22 -5.43 -35.45 15.23
N PHE A 23 -4.35 -36.20 15.02
CA PHE A 23 -3.41 -36.57 16.07
C PHE A 23 -2.77 -35.33 16.73
N LEU A 24 -2.30 -34.37 15.92
CA LEU A 24 -1.70 -33.13 16.42
C LEU A 24 -2.70 -32.25 17.17
N ILE A 25 -3.95 -32.14 16.69
CA ILE A 25 -5.03 -31.41 17.36
C ILE A 25 -5.35 -32.03 18.73
N SER A 26 -5.43 -33.36 18.81
CA SER A 26 -5.69 -34.06 20.08
C SER A 26 -4.57 -33.94 21.12
N HIS A 27 -3.34 -33.62 20.69
CA HIS A 27 -2.18 -33.41 21.54
C HIS A 27 -1.66 -31.96 21.47
N SER A 28 -2.55 -30.99 21.24
CA SER A 28 -2.20 -29.60 20.95
C SER A 28 -1.32 -28.95 22.03
N PHE A 29 -1.52 -29.29 23.31
CA PHE A 29 -0.68 -28.82 24.42
C PHE A 29 0.77 -29.28 24.32
N LEU A 30 1.00 -30.58 24.12
CA LEU A 30 2.34 -31.13 23.98
C LEU A 30 3.03 -30.58 22.73
N PHE A 31 2.29 -30.51 21.62
CA PHE A 31 2.77 -29.91 20.39
C PHE A 31 3.16 -28.43 20.58
N SER A 32 2.37 -27.67 21.32
CA SER A 32 2.65 -26.25 21.63
C SER A 32 3.94 -26.09 22.42
N VAL A 33 4.13 -26.88 23.49
CA VAL A 33 5.35 -26.81 24.32
C VAL A 33 6.58 -27.17 23.50
N VAL A 34 6.51 -28.25 22.70
CA VAL A 34 7.63 -28.69 21.86
C VAL A 34 7.97 -27.63 20.81
N CYS A 35 6.99 -27.12 20.08
CA CYS A 35 7.19 -26.15 19.01
C CYS A 35 7.67 -24.78 19.52
N CYS A 36 7.09 -24.27 20.63
CA CYS A 36 7.56 -23.01 21.24
C CYS A 36 8.99 -23.14 21.77
N ALA A 37 9.31 -24.24 22.47
CA ALA A 37 10.67 -24.49 22.94
C ALA A 37 11.65 -24.63 21.77
N ALA A 38 11.26 -25.39 20.73
CA ALA A 38 12.07 -25.55 19.52
C ALA A 38 12.27 -24.22 18.77
N GLY A 39 11.26 -23.35 18.71
CA GLY A 39 11.35 -22.02 18.10
C GLY A 39 12.34 -21.11 18.84
N VAL A 40 12.23 -21.02 20.18
CA VAL A 40 13.17 -20.24 21.00
C VAL A 40 14.59 -20.79 20.90
N VAL A 41 14.76 -22.12 20.95
CA VAL A 41 16.07 -22.77 20.77
C VAL A 41 16.62 -22.50 19.36
N ALA A 42 15.80 -22.57 18.32
CA ALA A 42 16.21 -22.28 16.96
C ALA A 42 16.69 -20.82 16.80
N LEU A 43 16.02 -19.86 17.45
CA LEU A 43 16.44 -18.46 17.48
C LEU A 43 17.79 -18.28 18.19
N LEU A 44 17.99 -18.96 19.33
CA LEU A 44 19.27 -18.93 20.05
C LEU A 44 20.40 -19.62 19.28
N LEU A 45 20.10 -20.57 18.40
CA LEU A 45 21.09 -21.25 17.54
C LEU A 45 21.56 -20.40 16.35
N LEU A 46 20.88 -19.29 16.02
CA LEU A 46 21.16 -18.51 14.81
C LEU A 46 22.62 -18.01 14.68
N PRO A 47 23.31 -17.52 15.73
CA PRO A 47 24.72 -17.13 15.61
C PRO A 47 25.66 -18.28 15.25
N ILE A 48 25.30 -19.51 15.61
CA ILE A 48 26.08 -20.71 15.28
C ILE A 48 25.83 -21.11 13.83
N LEU A 49 24.59 -20.92 13.35
CA LEU A 49 24.18 -21.20 11.97
C LEU A 49 24.54 -20.07 10.99
N ALA A 50 25.08 -18.96 11.48
CA ALA A 50 25.46 -17.82 10.67
C ALA A 50 26.57 -18.19 9.68
N LYS A 51 26.39 -17.77 8.43
CA LYS A 51 27.36 -17.98 7.36
C LYS A 51 28.34 -16.80 7.33
N ASN A 52 29.58 -17.08 6.93
CA ASN A 52 30.52 -16.01 6.62
C ASN A 52 30.01 -15.22 5.42
N THR A 53 30.18 -13.90 5.47
CA THR A 53 29.94 -13.04 4.32
C THR A 53 30.93 -13.35 3.20
N TYR A 54 30.47 -13.25 1.96
CA TYR A 54 31.29 -13.40 0.76
C TYR A 54 30.95 -12.27 -0.20
N ILE A 55 31.87 -11.98 -1.11
CA ILE A 55 31.66 -10.97 -2.15
C ILE A 55 31.57 -11.72 -3.47
N SER A 56 30.54 -11.44 -4.26
CA SER A 56 30.42 -12.03 -5.59
C SER A 56 31.65 -11.68 -6.43
N GLU A 57 32.42 -12.70 -6.82
CA GLU A 57 33.71 -12.57 -7.52
C GLU A 57 33.56 -11.90 -8.90
N ASN A 58 32.38 -12.02 -9.51
CA ASN A 58 32.15 -11.67 -10.91
C ASN A 58 31.77 -10.19 -11.18
N ALA A 59 31.58 -9.34 -10.16
CA ALA A 59 31.01 -8.01 -10.39
C ALA A 59 31.72 -6.84 -9.67
N LEU A 60 32.39 -7.08 -8.54
CA LEU A 60 32.83 -5.99 -7.66
C LEU A 60 34.34 -5.91 -7.45
N MET A 61 35.06 -7.04 -7.60
CA MET A 61 36.54 -7.15 -7.50
C MET A 61 37.19 -6.19 -6.46
N PRO A 62 36.76 -6.21 -5.19
CA PRO A 62 37.19 -5.24 -4.20
C PRO A 62 38.69 -5.36 -3.93
N GLY A 63 39.41 -4.25 -4.10
CA GLY A 63 40.86 -4.22 -3.91
C GLY A 63 41.66 -4.91 -5.02
N SER A 64 41.09 -5.13 -6.20
CA SER A 64 41.85 -5.52 -7.40
C SER A 64 42.77 -4.40 -7.93
N ALA A 65 42.43 -3.14 -7.62
CA ALA A 65 43.23 -1.97 -7.96
C ALA A 65 43.88 -1.35 -6.71
N HIS A 66 45.08 -0.81 -6.89
CA HIS A 66 45.75 -0.02 -5.85
C HIS A 66 45.08 1.36 -5.70
N PRO A 67 44.87 1.84 -4.45
CA PRO A 67 44.39 3.20 -4.21
C PRO A 67 45.34 4.23 -4.82
N MET A 68 44.79 5.19 -5.56
CA MET A 68 45.52 6.28 -6.18
C MET A 68 45.55 7.53 -5.30
N LEU A 69 44.68 7.62 -4.29
CA LEU A 69 44.65 8.77 -3.38
C LEU A 69 45.97 8.90 -2.62
N SER A 70 46.61 10.06 -2.75
CA SER A 70 47.93 10.36 -2.25
C SER A 70 47.89 11.35 -1.09
N ASN A 71 49.06 11.64 -0.52
CA ASN A 71 49.17 12.66 0.53
C ASN A 71 48.87 14.07 0.03
N GLN A 72 48.95 14.30 -1.29
CA GLN A 72 48.63 15.60 -1.89
C GLN A 72 47.15 15.94 -1.70
N GLU A 73 46.24 15.07 -2.17
CA GLU A 73 44.79 15.29 -2.05
C GLU A 73 44.36 15.33 -0.58
N ALA A 74 44.97 14.51 0.29
CA ALA A 74 44.71 14.54 1.72
C ALA A 74 45.19 15.86 2.38
N SER A 75 46.28 16.45 1.91
CA SER A 75 46.78 17.74 2.41
C SER A 75 45.91 18.91 1.96
N GLU A 76 45.43 18.91 0.72
CA GLU A 76 44.46 19.88 0.18
C GLU A 76 43.14 19.79 0.94
N ALA A 77 42.65 18.57 1.19
CA ALA A 77 41.47 18.35 2.01
C ALA A 77 41.64 18.88 3.45
N ASN A 78 42.83 18.82 4.04
CA ASN A 78 43.07 19.39 5.36
C ASN A 78 43.06 20.92 5.34
N ILE A 79 43.53 21.56 4.26
CA ILE A 79 43.39 23.00 4.07
C ILE A 79 41.90 23.36 4.01
N PHE A 80 41.13 22.65 3.19
CA PHE A 80 39.68 22.83 3.10
C PHE A 80 38.97 22.66 4.47
N VAL A 81 39.32 21.64 5.23
CA VAL A 81 38.79 21.41 6.60
C VAL A 81 39.13 22.58 7.53
N LYS A 82 40.35 23.13 7.46
CA LYS A 82 40.75 24.29 8.26
C LYS A 82 39.95 25.53 7.91
N ASP A 83 39.77 25.79 6.62
CA ASP A 83 39.02 26.95 6.14
C ASP A 83 37.58 26.88 6.63
N LEU A 84 36.94 25.70 6.55
CA LEU A 84 35.60 25.46 7.11
C LEU A 84 35.53 25.71 8.61
N ILE A 85 36.49 25.19 9.37
CA ILE A 85 36.53 25.38 10.83
C ILE A 85 36.81 26.86 11.18
N SER A 86 37.56 27.59 10.36
CA SER A 86 37.89 29.01 10.60
C SER A 86 36.66 29.93 10.50
N ILE A 87 35.64 29.56 9.70
CA ILE A 87 34.37 30.31 9.58
C ILE A 87 33.62 30.35 10.93
N LYS A 88 33.86 29.38 11.82
CA LYS A 88 33.25 29.24 13.15
C LYS A 88 33.42 30.48 14.07
N SER A 89 34.33 31.40 13.77
CA SER A 89 34.62 32.56 14.63
C SER A 89 33.80 33.82 14.35
N LYS A 90 32.86 33.84 13.39
CA LYS A 90 32.06 35.05 13.04
C LYS A 90 30.57 34.91 13.43
N PRO A 91 29.93 35.88 14.12
CA PRO A 91 28.64 35.61 14.79
C PRO A 91 27.35 35.77 13.96
N ARG A 92 27.38 36.23 12.69
CA ARG A 92 26.16 36.38 11.86
C ARG A 92 26.48 36.17 10.37
N GLY A 93 25.89 35.16 9.74
CA GLY A 93 26.05 34.85 8.29
C GLY A 93 26.84 33.57 7.94
N ALA A 94 27.31 32.81 8.93
CA ALA A 94 28.19 31.65 8.74
C ALA A 94 27.62 30.54 7.82
N GLY A 95 26.29 30.35 7.80
CA GLY A 95 25.65 29.35 6.92
C GLY A 95 25.82 29.64 5.43
N ILE A 96 25.65 30.91 5.03
CA ILE A 96 25.83 31.31 3.62
C ILE A 96 27.32 31.31 3.24
N GLU A 97 28.21 31.71 4.16
CA GLU A 97 29.66 31.73 3.94
C GLU A 97 30.23 30.31 3.75
N SER A 98 29.78 29.34 4.56
CA SER A 98 30.21 27.94 4.44
C SER A 98 29.71 27.26 3.15
N GLN A 99 28.45 27.47 2.76
CA GLN A 99 27.88 26.98 1.50
C GLN A 99 28.66 27.51 0.29
N ARG A 100 28.95 28.82 0.29
CA ARG A 100 29.72 29.47 -0.77
C ARG A 100 31.15 28.92 -0.86
N LEU A 101 31.81 28.71 0.29
CA LEU A 101 33.15 28.12 0.34
C LEU A 101 33.16 26.71 -0.29
N ILE A 102 32.23 25.84 0.11
CA ILE A 102 32.10 24.47 -0.42
C ILE A 102 31.91 24.50 -1.94
N ALA A 103 30.99 25.34 -2.42
CA ALA A 103 30.73 25.49 -3.86
C ALA A 103 31.97 26.00 -4.63
N GLN A 104 32.73 26.94 -4.05
CA GLN A 104 33.96 27.45 -4.66
C GLN A 104 35.01 26.34 -4.79
N TYR A 105 35.20 25.54 -3.74
CA TYR A 105 36.12 24.40 -3.76
C TYR A 105 35.71 23.34 -4.79
N MET A 106 34.41 23.03 -4.93
CA MET A 106 33.93 22.13 -5.98
C MET A 106 34.14 22.70 -7.39
N SER A 107 33.87 24.00 -7.59
CA SER A 107 34.02 24.69 -8.87
C SER A 107 35.49 24.75 -9.30
N ASN A 108 36.41 25.00 -8.36
CA ASN A 108 37.86 25.01 -8.60
C ASN A 108 38.39 23.64 -9.09
N LEU A 109 37.72 22.54 -8.72
CA LEU A 109 38.03 21.19 -9.22
C LEU A 109 37.47 20.92 -10.62
N GLY A 110 36.68 21.84 -11.20
CA GLY A 110 36.05 21.70 -12.51
C GLY A 110 34.70 20.96 -12.48
N ALA A 111 34.10 20.75 -11.31
CA ALA A 111 32.80 20.10 -11.19
C ALA A 111 31.64 21.04 -11.55
N GLU A 112 30.53 20.46 -12.02
CA GLU A 112 29.28 21.20 -12.23
C GLU A 112 28.59 21.43 -10.88
N VAL A 113 28.54 22.68 -10.41
CA VAL A 113 27.98 23.01 -9.09
C VAL A 113 26.57 23.59 -9.21
N THR A 114 25.66 23.12 -8.36
CA THR A 114 24.28 23.62 -8.25
C THR A 114 23.84 23.74 -6.80
N PHE A 115 22.98 24.73 -6.52
CA PHE A 115 22.32 24.87 -5.23
C PHE A 115 20.88 24.42 -5.34
N GLN A 116 20.42 23.64 -4.36
CA GLN A 116 19.02 23.25 -4.26
C GLN A 116 18.44 23.78 -2.95
N LYS A 117 17.50 24.72 -3.06
CA LYS A 117 16.73 25.22 -1.93
C LYS A 117 15.57 24.28 -1.65
N PHE A 118 15.39 23.92 -0.39
CA PHE A 118 14.26 23.10 0.04
C PHE A 118 13.61 23.67 1.31
N HIS A 119 12.30 23.48 1.39
CA HIS A 119 11.56 23.79 2.62
C HIS A 119 11.45 22.51 3.45
N PRO A 120 11.70 22.58 4.77
CA PRO A 120 11.50 21.43 5.63
C PRO A 120 10.02 21.05 5.60
N GLN A 121 9.72 19.86 5.08
CA GLN A 121 8.36 19.32 5.17
C GLN A 121 8.11 18.95 6.62
N MET A 122 7.16 19.62 7.27
CA MET A 122 6.62 19.11 8.52
C MET A 122 5.87 17.83 8.22
N VAL A 123 6.38 16.71 8.71
CA VAL A 123 5.73 15.41 8.59
C VAL A 123 4.48 15.43 9.44
N GLN A 124 3.37 15.87 8.86
CA GLN A 124 2.05 15.75 9.47
C GLN A 124 1.58 14.32 9.26
N PHE A 125 1.41 13.58 10.36
CA PHE A 125 0.78 12.27 10.31
C PHE A 125 -0.55 12.36 9.55
N HIS A 126 -0.79 11.45 8.61
CA HIS A 126 -2.08 11.33 7.96
C HIS A 126 -2.43 9.85 7.81
N PRO A 127 -3.49 9.35 8.48
CA PRO A 127 -3.73 7.91 8.54
C PRO A 127 -3.98 7.24 7.19
N LEU A 128 -4.63 7.95 6.26
CA LEU A 128 -4.89 7.46 4.91
C LEU A 128 -3.66 7.51 4.00
N HIS A 129 -2.58 8.15 4.46
CA HIS A 129 -1.32 8.26 3.72
C HIS A 129 -0.24 7.31 4.21
N PHE A 130 -0.57 6.44 5.17
CA PHE A 130 0.38 5.51 5.78
C PHE A 130 0.92 4.47 4.78
N PHE A 131 0.10 4.09 3.78
CA PHE A 131 0.50 3.18 2.70
C PHE A 131 0.85 3.88 1.38
N SER A 132 0.79 5.22 1.32
CA SER A 132 1.16 5.99 0.13
C SER A 132 2.43 6.78 0.40
N SER A 133 3.37 6.75 -0.56
CA SER A 133 4.63 7.50 -0.53
C SER A 133 4.36 8.96 -0.09
N PRO A 134 5.20 9.60 0.74
CA PRO A 134 4.99 10.94 1.34
C PRO A 134 4.79 12.12 0.35
N ASN A 135 4.58 11.86 -0.93
CA ASN A 135 4.63 12.81 -2.03
C ASN A 135 3.33 13.61 -2.33
N SER A 136 2.33 13.67 -1.44
CA SER A 136 1.02 14.28 -1.81
C SER A 136 0.59 15.57 -1.10
N ARG A 137 1.48 16.32 -0.41
CA ARG A 137 1.10 17.65 0.12
C ARG A 137 2.14 18.73 -0.16
N LYS A 138 1.79 19.64 -1.09
CA LYS A 138 2.19 21.04 -0.98
C LYS A 138 1.31 21.65 0.11
N ILE A 139 1.87 21.84 1.30
CA ILE A 139 1.25 22.70 2.31
C ILE A 139 1.64 24.12 1.90
N GLU A 140 0.72 24.85 1.27
CA GLU A 140 0.77 26.31 1.20
C GLU A 140 0.42 26.85 2.60
N GLN A 141 1.42 26.87 3.48
CA GLN A 141 1.38 27.74 4.65
C GLN A 141 2.13 29.02 4.31
N ASN A 142 1.69 30.15 4.87
CA ASN A 142 2.41 31.42 4.87
C ASN A 142 3.76 31.23 5.60
N ILE A 143 4.76 30.72 4.89
CA ILE A 143 6.10 30.47 5.42
C ILE A 143 6.89 31.77 5.32
N SER A 144 7.34 32.29 6.46
CA SER A 144 8.30 33.39 6.53
C SER A 144 9.62 32.98 5.88
N CYS A 145 10.22 33.85 5.06
CA CYS A 145 11.45 33.57 4.31
C CYS A 145 12.73 33.27 5.09
N SER A 146 12.65 33.07 6.41
CA SER A 146 13.78 32.80 7.30
C SER A 146 14.03 31.31 7.58
N SER A 147 13.30 30.36 6.96
CA SER A 147 13.36 28.93 7.34
C SER A 147 13.47 27.94 6.16
N TYR A 148 14.33 28.20 5.17
CA TYR A 148 14.66 27.25 4.11
C TYR A 148 16.09 26.70 4.27
N GLY A 149 16.29 25.42 3.94
CA GLY A 149 17.62 24.80 3.87
C GLY A 149 18.17 24.84 2.44
N THR A 150 19.49 24.80 2.27
CA THR A 150 20.14 24.81 0.94
C THR A 150 21.19 23.71 0.82
N ASN A 151 20.92 22.73 -0.05
CA ASN A 151 21.89 21.70 -0.42
C ASN A 151 22.86 22.22 -1.49
N THR A 152 24.13 21.83 -1.38
CA THR A 152 25.15 22.10 -2.41
C THR A 152 25.48 20.80 -3.13
N VAL A 153 25.42 20.79 -4.46
CA VAL A 153 25.60 19.57 -5.27
C VAL A 153 26.68 19.80 -6.31
N GLY A 154 27.72 18.97 -6.29
CA GLY A 154 28.74 18.92 -7.33
C GLY A 154 28.59 17.66 -8.19
N ILE A 155 28.64 17.79 -9.52
CA ILE A 155 28.58 16.65 -10.45
C ILE A 155 29.86 16.58 -11.28
N ILE A 156 30.49 15.40 -11.30
CA ILE A 156 31.61 15.05 -12.18
C ILE A 156 31.09 14.10 -13.26
N ARG A 157 31.39 14.42 -14.52
CA ARG A 157 31.06 13.58 -15.67
C ARG A 157 32.13 12.52 -15.89
N ALA A 158 31.71 11.26 -16.06
CA ALA A 158 32.63 10.17 -16.29
C ALA A 158 33.26 10.23 -17.69
N PRO A 159 34.60 10.17 -17.82
CA PRO A 159 35.29 10.22 -19.11
C PRO A 159 35.05 8.97 -19.98
N ARG A 160 34.73 7.81 -19.37
CA ARG A 160 34.40 6.57 -20.09
C ARG A 160 32.91 6.21 -20.07
N GLY A 161 32.11 7.02 -19.39
CA GLY A 161 30.67 6.80 -19.25
C GLY A 161 29.88 7.53 -20.34
N ASP A 162 28.70 7.02 -20.66
CA ASP A 162 27.73 7.70 -21.53
C ASP A 162 26.78 8.63 -20.74
N GLY A 163 27.06 8.86 -19.45
CA GLY A 163 26.26 9.68 -18.54
C GLY A 163 24.96 9.03 -18.08
N LYS A 164 24.72 7.73 -18.35
CA LYS A 164 23.48 7.04 -17.98
C LYS A 164 23.44 6.50 -16.57
N GLU A 165 24.57 6.38 -15.89
CA GLU A 165 24.64 5.90 -14.51
C GLU A 165 25.45 6.83 -13.62
N ALA A 166 25.12 6.87 -12.33
CA ALA A 166 25.80 7.72 -11.36
C ALA A 166 26.05 7.04 -10.02
N ILE A 167 27.09 7.46 -9.29
CA ILE A 167 27.38 7.09 -7.91
C ILE A 167 27.19 8.35 -7.05
N VAL A 168 26.48 8.24 -5.93
CA VAL A 168 26.21 9.38 -5.05
C VAL A 168 27.05 9.31 -3.78
N LEU A 169 27.79 10.37 -3.50
CA LEU A 169 28.47 10.61 -2.23
C LEU A 169 27.65 11.65 -1.46
N VAL A 170 27.26 11.34 -0.23
CA VAL A 170 26.48 12.26 0.61
C VAL A 170 27.27 12.62 1.85
N THR A 171 27.38 13.92 2.15
CA THR A 171 27.98 14.42 3.38
C THR A 171 27.01 15.37 4.07
N PRO A 172 26.32 14.91 5.13
CA PRO A 172 25.48 15.78 5.94
C PRO A 172 26.34 16.73 6.78
N TYR A 173 25.92 17.99 6.85
CA TYR A 173 26.57 19.01 7.68
C TYR A 173 25.55 20.06 8.12
N ASN A 174 25.74 20.64 9.31
CA ASN A 174 24.91 21.73 9.79
C ASN A 174 25.48 23.08 9.34
N SER A 175 24.73 23.80 8.49
CA SER A 175 25.16 25.11 7.96
C SER A 175 25.33 26.19 9.04
N ASP A 176 24.52 26.17 10.11
CA ASP A 176 24.63 27.14 11.21
C ASP A 176 25.89 26.90 12.06
N LYS A 177 26.21 25.64 12.34
CA LYS A 177 27.30 25.26 13.23
C LYS A 177 27.96 23.95 12.80
N ILE A 178 28.99 24.08 11.96
CA ILE A 178 29.81 22.96 11.52
C ILE A 178 30.65 22.43 12.69
N THR A 179 30.46 21.16 13.02
CA THR A 179 31.27 20.40 13.98
C THR A 179 32.58 19.93 13.35
N GLN A 180 33.53 19.50 14.18
CA GLN A 180 34.82 19.03 13.68
C GLN A 180 34.67 17.75 12.84
N GLY A 181 33.79 16.83 13.27
CA GLY A 181 33.41 15.64 12.53
C GLY A 181 32.76 15.95 11.19
N GLU A 182 31.80 16.87 11.13
CA GLU A 182 31.19 17.28 9.84
C GLU A 182 32.22 17.88 8.89
N ALA A 183 33.12 18.75 9.38
CA ALA A 183 34.20 19.30 8.57
C ALA A 183 35.13 18.19 8.04
N LEU A 184 35.49 17.20 8.86
CA LEU A 184 36.29 16.05 8.43
C LEU A 184 35.55 15.15 7.45
N SER A 185 34.23 15.00 7.58
CA SER A 185 33.39 14.26 6.64
C SER A 185 33.44 14.89 5.25
N LEU A 186 33.29 16.23 5.21
CA LEU A 186 33.46 17.04 4.00
C LEU A 186 34.89 16.93 3.46
N GLY A 187 35.91 16.90 4.33
CA GLY A 187 37.31 16.69 3.94
C GLY A 187 37.57 15.34 3.28
N ILE A 188 37.04 14.25 3.82
CA ILE A 188 37.15 12.91 3.21
C ILE A 188 36.51 12.94 1.83
N ALA A 189 35.27 13.43 1.72
CA ALA A 189 34.58 13.51 0.44
C ALA A 189 35.31 14.41 -0.57
N TYR A 190 35.83 15.57 -0.14
CA TYR A 190 36.63 16.46 -0.98
C TYR A 190 37.89 15.78 -1.52
N SER A 191 38.65 15.06 -0.67
CA SER A 191 39.87 14.36 -1.11
C SER A 191 39.58 13.33 -2.21
N VAL A 192 38.46 12.61 -2.08
CA VAL A 192 38.01 11.63 -3.07
C VAL A 192 37.50 12.33 -4.32
N PHE A 193 36.72 13.39 -4.17
CA PHE A 193 36.15 14.15 -5.28
C PHE A 193 37.25 14.82 -6.12
N SER A 194 38.31 15.36 -5.48
CA SER A 194 39.51 15.90 -6.13
C SER A 194 40.27 14.85 -6.94
N LEU A 195 40.40 13.63 -6.41
CA LEU A 195 40.96 12.52 -7.18
C LEU A 195 40.08 12.17 -8.39
N LEU A 196 38.75 12.10 -8.19
CA LEU A 196 37.81 11.62 -9.20
C LEU A 196 37.69 12.54 -10.42
N THR A 197 38.03 13.84 -10.31
CA THR A 197 38.10 14.73 -11.48
C THR A 197 39.31 14.48 -12.38
N GLN A 198 40.36 13.83 -11.85
CA GLN A 198 41.64 13.63 -12.54
C GLN A 198 41.78 12.22 -13.14
N VAL A 199 40.92 11.28 -12.76
CA VAL A 199 41.02 9.87 -13.18
C VAL A 199 40.35 9.60 -14.51
N THR A 200 40.96 8.74 -15.33
CA THR A 200 40.45 8.34 -16.65
C THR A 200 39.67 7.04 -16.66
N TRP A 201 39.65 6.29 -15.54
CA TRP A 201 38.99 4.98 -15.44
C TRP A 201 37.52 5.05 -15.02
N LEU A 202 37.03 6.23 -14.66
CA LEU A 202 35.66 6.44 -14.20
C LEU A 202 34.67 6.24 -15.36
N ALA A 203 33.69 5.37 -15.17
CA ALA A 203 32.67 4.96 -16.14
C ALA A 203 31.25 5.39 -15.73
N LYS A 204 31.05 5.79 -14.46
CA LYS A 204 29.78 6.30 -13.94
C LYS A 204 29.98 7.73 -13.42
N ASP A 205 29.01 8.62 -13.67
CA ASP A 205 29.05 9.99 -13.16
C ASP A 205 29.12 9.97 -11.63
N VAL A 206 29.71 10.99 -11.02
CA VAL A 206 29.80 11.07 -9.54
C VAL A 206 29.10 12.33 -9.08
N ILE A 207 28.12 12.15 -8.20
CA ILE A 207 27.39 13.24 -7.56
C ILE A 207 27.90 13.36 -6.13
N TRP A 208 28.40 14.53 -5.74
CA TRP A 208 28.65 14.86 -4.35
C TRP A 208 27.56 15.78 -3.83
N LEU A 209 26.66 15.22 -3.02
CA LEU A 209 25.58 15.91 -2.33
C LEU A 209 26.04 16.32 -0.92
N VAL A 210 26.23 17.62 -0.74
CA VAL A 210 26.47 18.23 0.56
C VAL A 210 25.13 18.69 1.12
N SER A 211 24.56 17.87 2.00
CA SER A 211 23.17 18.02 2.46
C SER A 211 23.09 18.83 3.76
N ASP A 212 22.27 19.88 3.76
CA ASP A 212 22.12 20.79 4.90
C ASP A 212 21.26 20.17 6.01
N SER A 213 21.91 19.74 7.10
CA SER A 213 21.28 19.01 8.20
C SER A 213 20.57 19.89 9.23
N GLN A 214 20.52 21.23 9.04
CA GLN A 214 19.87 22.17 9.97
C GLN A 214 18.42 21.75 10.31
N HIS A 215 17.72 21.16 9.35
CA HIS A 215 16.33 20.68 9.50
C HIS A 215 16.20 19.15 9.51
N GLY A 216 17.31 18.43 9.79
CA GLY A 216 17.38 16.97 9.84
C GLY A 216 18.20 16.39 8.68
N GLU A 217 19.15 15.52 9.00
CA GLU A 217 20.12 14.94 8.05
C GLU A 217 19.42 14.22 6.87
N GLN A 218 18.35 13.47 7.15
CA GLN A 218 17.62 12.73 6.11
C GLN A 218 16.61 13.58 5.34
N ALA A 219 16.06 14.63 5.95
CA ALA A 219 15.06 15.51 5.32
C ALA A 219 15.66 16.24 4.10
N ALA A 220 16.90 16.70 4.25
CA ALA A 220 17.67 17.34 3.20
C ALA A 220 17.93 16.41 2.00
N VAL A 221 18.32 15.16 2.28
CA VAL A 221 18.55 14.13 1.25
C VAL A 221 17.25 13.74 0.55
N THR A 222 16.16 13.58 1.32
CA THR A 222 14.84 13.25 0.79
C THR A 222 14.32 14.33 -0.15
N ALA A 223 14.49 15.61 0.22
CA ALA A 223 14.12 16.73 -0.63
C ALA A 223 14.93 16.77 -1.93
N TRP A 224 16.23 16.49 -1.87
CA TRP A 224 17.08 16.38 -3.06
C TRP A 224 16.65 15.23 -3.97
N LEU A 225 16.47 14.03 -3.43
CA LEU A 225 16.04 12.86 -4.20
C LEU A 225 14.69 13.07 -4.86
N ARG A 226 13.74 13.72 -4.17
CA ARG A 226 12.44 14.06 -4.74
C ARG A 226 12.60 14.93 -5.98
N ASP A 227 13.37 16.00 -5.91
CA ASP A 227 13.56 16.91 -7.04
C ASP A 227 14.41 16.26 -8.15
N TYR A 228 15.30 15.33 -7.79
CA TYR A 228 16.10 14.53 -8.73
C TYR A 228 15.24 13.60 -9.59
N HIS A 229 14.29 12.88 -8.97
CA HIS A 229 13.40 11.94 -9.65
C HIS A 229 12.15 12.59 -10.24
N MET A 230 11.68 13.71 -9.67
CA MET A 230 10.54 14.50 -10.14
C MET A 230 10.99 15.90 -10.56
N PRO A 231 11.71 16.03 -11.69
CA PRO A 231 12.18 17.32 -12.17
C PRO A 231 10.97 18.21 -12.50
N VAL A 232 10.82 19.32 -11.77
CA VAL A 232 9.96 20.41 -12.23
C VAL A 232 10.77 21.18 -13.27
N PHE A 233 10.47 20.98 -14.55
CA PHE A 233 11.10 21.73 -15.64
C PHE A 233 10.61 23.19 -15.62
N THR A 234 11.15 24.01 -14.74
CA THR A 234 10.88 25.46 -14.68
C THR A 234 11.75 26.19 -15.70
N ASN A 235 11.37 26.17 -16.97
CA ASN A 235 11.71 27.26 -17.90
C ASN A 235 10.59 28.33 -17.95
N LEU A 236 9.68 28.33 -16.97
CA LEU A 236 8.51 29.22 -16.92
C LEU A 236 8.16 29.66 -15.49
N HIS A 237 9.17 29.95 -14.66
CA HIS A 237 8.97 30.62 -13.37
C HIS A 237 10.15 31.54 -13.07
N LYS A 238 10.28 32.62 -13.86
CA LYS A 238 10.97 33.84 -13.44
C LYS A 238 10.00 34.92 -12.93
N ILE A 239 8.76 34.53 -12.64
CA ILE A 239 7.71 35.38 -12.09
C ILE A 239 7.10 34.60 -10.92
N ASN A 240 7.12 35.15 -9.71
CA ASN A 240 6.55 34.64 -8.44
C ASN A 240 7.46 33.92 -7.43
N SER A 241 8.78 34.20 -7.37
CA SER A 241 9.54 34.05 -6.12
C SER A 241 9.93 35.38 -5.47
N GLU A 242 9.45 36.50 -5.99
CA GLU A 242 9.56 37.83 -5.36
C GLU A 242 8.35 38.08 -4.47
N MET A 243 8.30 37.39 -3.34
CA MET A 243 7.50 37.86 -2.20
C MET A 243 8.25 37.64 -0.90
N CYS A 244 9.56 37.92 -0.93
CA CYS A 244 10.41 38.07 0.24
C CYS A 244 11.50 39.11 -0.04
N PRO A 245 11.49 40.26 0.65
CA PRO A 245 12.51 41.27 0.49
C PRO A 245 13.75 40.87 1.31
N VAL A 246 14.50 39.88 0.83
CA VAL A 246 15.92 39.67 1.20
C VAL A 246 16.77 39.40 -0.05
N SER A 247 16.33 39.91 -1.21
CA SER A 247 17.09 39.91 -2.46
C SER A 247 18.09 41.07 -2.58
N SER A 248 18.41 41.78 -1.50
CA SER A 248 19.26 42.98 -1.56
C SER A 248 20.71 42.82 -1.08
N TYR A 249 21.24 41.61 -0.86
CA TYR A 249 22.65 41.44 -0.47
C TYR A 249 23.47 40.48 -1.35
N LEU A 250 22.90 39.95 -2.43
CA LEU A 250 23.64 39.15 -3.44
C LEU A 250 23.81 39.89 -4.78
N TYR A 251 23.27 41.10 -4.93
CA TYR A 251 23.40 41.93 -6.13
C TYR A 251 24.33 43.15 -5.96
N GLU A 252 24.91 43.37 -4.78
CA GLU A 252 25.91 44.41 -4.54
C GLU A 252 27.23 43.81 -4.04
N MET A 253 27.98 43.21 -4.95
CA MET A 253 29.46 43.25 -4.95
C MET A 253 29.93 42.70 -6.29
N ASN A 254 29.62 43.47 -7.34
CA ASN A 254 30.03 43.22 -8.71
C ASN A 254 31.40 43.86 -8.98
N ASP A 255 32.34 43.67 -8.06
CA ASP A 255 33.73 44.13 -8.23
C ASP A 255 34.69 43.11 -7.58
N TYR A 256 35.60 42.62 -8.43
CA TYR A 256 36.67 41.64 -8.21
C TYR A 256 36.36 40.14 -8.46
N SER A 257 36.71 39.73 -9.69
CA SER A 257 37.43 38.49 -10.09
C SER A 257 36.70 37.48 -11.01
N ASN A 258 37.40 37.16 -12.10
CA ASN A 258 37.01 36.44 -13.32
C ASN A 258 36.60 34.95 -13.19
N THR A 259 35.99 34.50 -12.09
CA THR A 259 35.71 33.07 -11.83
C THR A 259 34.25 32.63 -11.97
N GLU A 260 33.34 33.51 -12.40
CA GLU A 260 31.88 33.27 -12.35
C GLU A 260 31.25 32.56 -13.58
N LYS A 261 32.02 31.92 -14.46
CA LYS A 261 31.43 31.24 -15.64
C LYS A 261 30.78 29.86 -15.38
N ASN A 262 30.91 29.27 -14.19
CA ASN A 262 30.59 27.84 -13.99
C ASN A 262 29.46 27.54 -12.97
N ILE A 263 28.91 28.52 -12.26
CA ILE A 263 27.84 28.29 -11.27
C ILE A 263 26.49 28.54 -11.95
N TYR A 264 25.75 27.46 -12.25
CA TYR A 264 24.45 27.51 -12.92
C TYR A 264 23.31 27.53 -11.90
N ASP A 265 22.32 28.41 -12.10
CA ASP A 265 21.14 28.59 -11.23
C ASP A 265 20.00 27.57 -11.51
N GLY A 266 20.30 26.44 -12.17
CA GLY A 266 19.32 25.42 -12.57
C GLY A 266 19.63 24.04 -11.98
N PHE A 267 18.59 23.27 -11.62
CA PHE A 267 18.75 21.91 -11.10
C PHE A 267 19.37 20.98 -12.14
N LYS A 268 20.56 20.44 -11.86
CA LYS A 268 21.29 19.53 -12.76
C LYS A 268 21.18 18.08 -12.32
N ARG A 269 21.22 17.16 -13.29
CA ARG A 269 21.12 15.71 -13.08
C ARG A 269 22.24 14.94 -13.75
N ALA A 270 22.47 13.75 -13.21
CA ALA A 270 23.27 12.71 -13.82
C ALA A 270 22.39 11.51 -14.16
N GLY A 271 23.01 10.43 -14.63
CA GLY A 271 22.33 9.17 -14.91
C GLY A 271 21.70 8.48 -13.71
N THR A 272 21.08 7.33 -13.91
CA THR A 272 20.44 6.54 -12.85
C THR A 272 21.43 6.18 -11.75
N MET A 273 21.06 6.40 -10.49
CA MET A 273 21.93 6.12 -9.35
C MET A 273 22.13 4.60 -9.18
N ALA A 274 23.39 4.17 -9.22
CA ALA A 274 23.79 2.77 -9.02
C ALA A 274 23.91 2.43 -7.53
N ALA A 275 24.50 3.32 -6.74
CA ALA A 275 24.60 3.21 -5.29
C ALA A 275 24.84 4.58 -4.64
N ALA A 276 24.57 4.70 -3.34
CA ALA A 276 24.89 5.88 -2.55
C ALA A 276 25.70 5.57 -1.28
N LEU A 277 26.65 6.44 -0.97
CA LEU A 277 27.55 6.32 0.18
C LEU A 277 27.42 7.59 1.02
N VAL A 278 26.87 7.47 2.23
CA VAL A 278 26.83 8.57 3.18
C VAL A 278 28.08 8.53 4.05
N ILE A 279 28.87 9.60 4.05
CA ILE A 279 30.14 9.69 4.77
C ILE A 279 29.94 10.59 5.99
N LYS A 280 30.18 10.05 7.18
CA LYS A 280 30.04 10.76 8.44
C LYS A 280 31.22 10.45 9.36
N VAL A 281 31.77 11.47 10.00
CA VAL A 281 32.82 11.34 11.01
C VAL A 281 32.23 11.78 12.34
N VAL A 282 32.33 10.92 13.34
CA VAL A 282 31.76 11.19 14.68
C VAL A 282 32.78 11.95 15.52
N ASP A 283 32.33 12.99 16.24
CA ASP A 283 33.19 13.78 17.16
C ASP A 283 33.71 12.99 18.36
N LYS A 284 33.14 11.82 18.65
CA LYS A 284 33.51 10.97 19.79
C LYS A 284 34.82 10.24 19.47
N SER A 285 35.84 10.49 20.28
CA SER A 285 37.10 9.75 20.17
C SER A 285 37.00 8.38 20.84
N GLU A 286 37.42 7.34 20.12
CA GLU A 286 37.59 6.00 20.69
C GLU A 286 38.93 5.84 21.36
N LYS A 287 39.00 5.17 22.52
CA LYS A 287 40.24 5.13 23.32
C LYS A 287 41.43 4.43 22.65
N TYR A 288 41.22 3.58 21.64
CA TYR A 288 42.27 2.63 21.20
C TYR A 288 42.49 2.50 19.69
N GLU A 289 41.50 2.65 18.81
CA GLU A 289 41.64 2.43 17.36
C GLU A 289 40.68 3.32 16.55
N ASP A 290 41.00 3.59 15.28
CA ASP A 290 40.05 4.23 14.35
C ASP A 290 39.00 3.16 13.99
N SER A 291 37.73 3.47 14.20
CA SER A 291 36.63 2.52 13.97
C SER A 291 35.71 2.97 12.84
N LEU A 292 35.04 2.02 12.21
CA LEU A 292 34.04 2.25 11.18
C LEU A 292 32.72 1.60 11.60
N GLY A 293 31.73 2.41 11.94
CA GLY A 293 30.33 2.02 12.06
C GLY A 293 29.69 1.91 10.67
N ILE A 294 28.94 0.84 10.44
CA ILE A 294 28.13 0.67 9.23
C ILE A 294 26.66 0.68 9.66
N ASN A 295 25.92 1.70 9.22
CA ASN A 295 24.47 1.82 9.43
C ASN A 295 23.79 1.49 8.10
N ALA A 296 22.91 0.48 8.12
CA ALA A 296 22.33 -0.11 6.90
C ALA A 296 20.80 -0.31 6.97
N GLU A 297 20.20 -0.24 8.16
CA GLU A 297 18.76 -0.40 8.34
C GLU A 297 18.01 0.80 7.74
N ALA A 298 17.21 0.53 6.70
CA ALA A 298 16.35 1.53 6.06
C ALA A 298 14.89 1.44 6.54
N SER A 299 13.99 2.16 5.86
CA SER A 299 12.56 2.17 6.17
C SER A 299 11.96 0.75 6.16
N ASN A 300 11.09 0.48 7.14
CA ASN A 300 10.46 -0.85 7.34
C ASN A 300 11.44 -2.03 7.53
N GLY A 301 12.67 -1.76 7.99
CA GLY A 301 13.65 -2.79 8.34
C GLY A 301 14.29 -3.46 7.14
N GLN A 302 14.19 -2.83 5.97
CA GLN A 302 14.80 -3.31 4.75
C GLN A 302 16.30 -3.03 4.75
N MET A 303 17.07 -4.00 4.29
CA MET A 303 18.52 -3.91 4.21
C MET A 303 18.96 -3.63 2.76
N PRO A 304 20.06 -2.90 2.54
CA PRO A 304 20.68 -2.77 1.22
C PRO A 304 21.24 -4.11 0.78
N ASN A 305 21.69 -4.18 -0.48
CA ASN A 305 22.40 -5.35 -0.96
C ASN A 305 23.62 -5.69 -0.05
N LEU A 306 23.67 -6.95 0.42
CA LEU A 306 24.73 -7.45 1.31
C LEU A 306 26.14 -7.30 0.71
N ASP A 307 26.29 -7.39 -0.62
CA ASP A 307 27.59 -7.21 -1.28
C ASP A 307 28.16 -5.80 -1.08
N LEU A 308 27.31 -4.77 -1.02
CA LEU A 308 27.73 -3.39 -0.76
C LEU A 308 28.34 -3.28 0.65
N ILE A 309 27.71 -3.88 1.66
CA ILE A 309 28.24 -3.95 3.04
C ILE A 309 29.55 -4.74 3.06
N ASN A 310 29.61 -5.86 2.35
CA ASN A 310 30.78 -6.73 2.35
C ASN A 310 32.00 -6.07 1.72
N ILE A 311 31.83 -5.31 0.62
CA ILE A 311 32.92 -4.52 0.03
C ILE A 311 33.51 -3.55 1.06
N VAL A 312 32.65 -2.79 1.73
CA VAL A 312 33.09 -1.81 2.72
C VAL A 312 33.81 -2.50 3.87
N ASN A 313 33.23 -3.56 4.43
CA ASN A 313 33.83 -4.30 5.52
C ASN A 313 35.20 -4.87 5.12
N TYR A 314 35.29 -5.48 3.93
CA TYR A 314 36.54 -6.07 3.43
C TYR A 314 37.64 -5.01 3.24
N LEU A 315 37.32 -3.88 2.60
CA LEU A 315 38.29 -2.79 2.36
C LEU A 315 38.70 -2.10 3.68
N ALA A 316 37.75 -1.91 4.59
CA ALA A 316 38.01 -1.29 5.89
C ALA A 316 38.98 -2.14 6.71
N VAL A 317 38.73 -3.45 6.85
CA VAL A 317 39.56 -4.36 7.66
C VAL A 317 40.88 -4.68 6.96
N HIS A 318 40.86 -5.13 5.70
CA HIS A 318 42.04 -5.70 5.05
C HIS A 318 42.92 -4.70 4.30
N ARG A 319 42.41 -3.50 3.95
CA ARG A 319 43.20 -2.49 3.22
C ARG A 319 43.56 -1.28 4.06
N GLN A 320 42.64 -0.77 4.89
CA GLN A 320 42.86 0.48 5.63
C GLN A 320 43.06 0.30 7.14
N GLY A 321 42.85 -0.91 7.68
CA GLY A 321 43.09 -1.23 9.09
C GLY A 321 42.06 -0.61 10.05
N PHE A 322 40.85 -0.30 9.59
CA PHE A 322 39.76 0.14 10.45
C PHE A 322 39.14 -1.03 11.21
N ARG A 323 38.77 -0.80 12.46
CA ARG A 323 37.95 -1.75 13.21
C ARG A 323 36.47 -1.53 12.85
N VAL A 324 35.90 -2.46 12.11
CA VAL A 324 34.48 -2.40 11.74
C VAL A 324 33.60 -2.77 12.93
N LYS A 325 32.62 -1.92 13.22
CA LYS A 325 31.63 -2.12 14.28
C LYS A 325 30.24 -2.13 13.68
N VAL A 326 29.44 -3.09 14.13
CA VAL A 326 27.99 -3.11 13.94
C VAL A 326 27.37 -2.80 15.30
N GLU A 327 26.19 -2.18 15.30
CA GLU A 327 25.47 -1.87 16.53
C GLU A 327 25.20 -3.15 17.36
N LYS A 328 25.28 -2.99 18.69
CA LYS A 328 25.18 -4.10 19.65
C LYS A 328 24.32 -3.69 20.83
N LEU A 329 23.59 -4.66 21.34
CA LEU A 329 22.82 -4.51 22.55
C LEU A 329 23.69 -4.78 23.78
N TRP A 330 24.21 -3.71 24.37
CA TRP A 330 25.22 -3.79 25.43
C TRP A 330 24.74 -4.54 26.67
N SER A 331 23.45 -4.47 27.02
CA SER A 331 22.91 -5.18 28.20
C SER A 331 22.92 -6.70 28.07
N LEU A 332 23.01 -7.26 26.85
CA LEU A 332 23.14 -8.71 26.64
C LEU A 332 24.58 -9.21 26.77
N LEU A 333 25.59 -8.35 26.59
CA LEU A 333 27.00 -8.73 26.70
C LEU A 333 27.36 -9.21 28.12
N ASP A 334 26.68 -8.66 29.13
CA ASP A 334 26.89 -9.01 30.54
C ASP A 334 25.98 -10.15 31.04
N SER A 335 25.11 -10.70 30.20
CA SER A 335 24.16 -11.74 30.57
C SER A 335 24.86 -13.04 30.97
N LYS A 336 24.67 -13.46 32.25
CA LYS A 336 25.19 -14.74 32.76
C LYS A 336 24.62 -15.94 32.02
N LEU A 337 23.33 -15.88 31.66
CA LEU A 337 22.64 -16.97 30.97
C LEU A 337 23.21 -17.20 29.56
N LEU A 338 23.49 -16.11 28.81
CA LEU A 338 24.08 -16.22 27.48
C LEU A 338 25.53 -16.73 27.53
N LYS A 339 26.29 -16.36 28.56
CA LYS A 339 27.64 -16.90 28.79
C LYS A 339 27.62 -18.41 29.02
N ILE A 340 26.73 -18.89 29.89
CA ILE A 340 26.55 -20.34 30.15
C ILE A 340 26.15 -21.08 28.88
N LEU A 341 25.20 -20.53 28.10
CA LEU A 341 24.80 -21.12 26.82
C LEU A 341 25.94 -21.13 25.80
N GLY A 342 26.72 -20.05 25.72
CA GLY A 342 27.90 -19.95 24.87
C GLY A 342 28.95 -21.02 25.21
N GLU A 343 29.25 -21.20 26.49
CA GLU A 343 30.17 -22.24 26.99
C GLU A 343 29.65 -23.65 26.67
N LEU A 344 28.34 -23.89 26.81
CA LEU A 344 27.71 -25.15 26.44
C LEU A 344 27.89 -25.43 24.94
N PHE A 345 27.57 -24.47 24.06
CA PHE A 345 27.72 -24.64 22.62
C PHE A 345 29.18 -24.78 22.18
N GLU A 346 30.10 -24.09 22.84
CA GLU A 346 31.54 -24.25 22.62
C GLU A 346 31.99 -25.67 23.00
N SER A 347 31.53 -26.21 24.13
CA SER A 347 31.81 -27.58 24.57
C SER A 347 31.25 -28.62 23.60
N VAL A 348 29.99 -28.48 23.20
CA VAL A 348 29.36 -29.36 22.19
C VAL A 348 30.12 -29.30 20.87
N GLY A 349 30.55 -28.12 20.44
CA GLY A 349 31.36 -27.95 19.24
C GLY A 349 32.75 -28.61 19.32
N LYS A 350 33.37 -28.63 20.50
CA LYS A 350 34.63 -29.37 20.73
C LYS A 350 34.41 -30.88 20.66
N VAL A 351 33.34 -31.39 21.26
CA VAL A 351 32.95 -32.81 21.19
C VAL A 351 32.62 -33.21 19.75
N ALA A 352 31.83 -32.43 19.03
CA ALA A 352 31.49 -32.68 17.63
C ALA A 352 32.74 -32.77 16.73
N ARG A 353 33.70 -31.86 16.91
CA ARG A 353 34.99 -31.88 16.19
C ARG A 353 35.87 -33.08 16.55
N SER A 354 35.76 -33.58 17.79
CA SER A 354 36.46 -34.82 18.19
C SER A 354 35.88 -36.07 17.53
N LEU A 355 34.58 -36.06 17.20
CA LEU A 355 33.90 -37.16 16.51
C LEU A 355 34.12 -37.12 15.00
N ASN A 356 34.05 -35.93 14.40
CA ASN A 356 34.38 -35.72 12.99
C ASN A 356 35.05 -34.35 12.78
N PRO A 357 36.32 -34.31 12.38
CA PRO A 357 37.05 -33.06 12.15
C PRO A 357 36.44 -32.14 11.09
N GLN A 358 35.64 -32.69 10.16
CA GLN A 358 34.98 -31.89 9.11
C GLN A 358 33.73 -31.15 9.59
N TRP A 359 33.21 -31.47 10.78
CA TRP A 359 32.06 -30.78 11.35
C TRP A 359 32.49 -29.43 11.93
N LYS A 360 32.24 -28.36 11.17
CA LYS A 360 32.46 -26.96 11.60
C LYS A 360 31.35 -26.47 12.53
N PHE A 361 30.99 -27.26 13.55
CA PHE A 361 29.94 -26.91 14.51
C PHE A 361 30.56 -26.27 15.77
N GLY A 362 30.02 -25.12 16.18
CA GLY A 362 30.42 -24.40 17.39
C GLY A 362 31.32 -23.17 17.14
N ILE A 363 31.10 -22.14 17.95
CA ILE A 363 31.85 -20.87 17.96
C ILE A 363 32.33 -20.59 19.39
N PRO A 364 33.36 -19.76 19.60
CA PRO A 364 33.78 -19.34 20.94
C PRO A 364 32.62 -18.73 21.73
N ALA A 365 32.57 -18.95 23.05
CA ALA A 365 31.51 -18.40 23.89
C ALA A 365 31.41 -16.86 23.81
N SER A 366 32.55 -16.17 23.68
CA SER A 366 32.61 -14.72 23.45
C SER A 366 31.90 -14.30 22.16
N ASP A 367 32.18 -15.02 21.06
CA ASP A 367 31.64 -14.73 19.73
C ASP A 367 30.15 -15.06 19.67
N TYR A 368 29.69 -16.06 20.42
CA TYR A 368 28.28 -16.38 20.57
C TYR A 368 27.52 -15.25 21.29
N VAL A 369 28.02 -14.79 22.43
CA VAL A 369 27.38 -13.72 23.21
C VAL A 369 27.37 -12.42 22.41
N GLU A 370 28.48 -12.08 21.76
CA GLU A 370 28.57 -10.94 20.84
C GLU A 370 27.60 -11.10 19.67
N GLY A 371 27.52 -12.30 19.09
CA GLY A 371 26.62 -12.63 17.99
C GLY A 371 25.15 -12.46 18.33
N ILE A 372 24.71 -12.91 19.51
CA ILE A 372 23.35 -12.69 20.02
C ILE A 372 23.09 -11.20 20.26
N ALA A 373 24.04 -10.47 20.84
CA ALA A 373 23.88 -9.04 21.10
C ALA A 373 23.74 -8.21 19.80
N THR A 374 24.50 -8.56 18.76
CA THR A 374 24.36 -7.95 17.42
C THR A 374 23.06 -8.38 16.75
N LEU A 375 22.69 -9.66 16.81
CA LEU A 375 21.44 -10.18 16.25
C LEU A 375 20.22 -9.48 16.87
N ALA A 376 20.19 -9.33 18.19
CA ALA A 376 19.12 -8.64 18.91
C ALA A 376 19.05 -7.16 18.54
N SER A 377 20.18 -6.49 18.38
CA SER A 377 20.24 -5.10 17.90
C SER A 377 19.71 -4.97 16.48
N SER A 378 20.10 -5.89 15.58
CA SER A 378 19.65 -5.89 14.18
C SER A 378 18.15 -6.16 14.07
N LEU A 379 17.63 -7.16 14.79
CA LEU A 379 16.19 -7.43 14.89
C LEU A 379 15.43 -6.22 15.44
N TYR A 380 15.96 -5.55 16.47
CA TYR A 380 15.33 -4.37 17.05
C TYR A 380 15.27 -3.19 16.07
N ASN A 381 16.38 -2.82 15.46
CA ASN A 381 16.43 -1.69 14.51
C ASN A 381 15.59 -1.96 13.26
N GLN A 382 15.61 -3.19 12.74
CA GLN A 382 14.73 -3.58 11.64
C GLN A 382 13.25 -3.58 12.05
N ALA A 383 12.92 -4.06 13.26
CA ALA A 383 11.56 -4.06 13.76
C ALA A 383 11.05 -2.65 14.02
N LEU A 384 11.90 -1.67 14.38
CA LEU A 384 11.45 -0.28 14.47
C LEU A 384 11.04 0.26 13.11
N GLY A 385 11.66 -0.20 12.01
CA GLY A 385 11.36 0.27 10.66
C GLY A 385 11.69 1.74 10.42
N VAL A 386 12.48 2.34 11.32
CA VAL A 386 13.00 3.71 11.24
C VAL A 386 14.45 3.63 10.75
N PRO A 387 14.84 4.40 9.71
CA PRO A 387 16.19 4.36 9.21
C PRO A 387 17.25 4.74 10.24
N THR A 388 18.39 4.05 10.25
CA THR A 388 19.52 4.35 11.16
C THR A 388 20.41 5.48 10.64
N GLY A 389 20.15 6.02 9.45
CA GLY A 389 20.86 7.18 8.91
C GLY A 389 20.27 7.74 7.61
N PRO A 390 20.91 8.76 7.02
CA PRO A 390 20.41 9.45 5.83
C PRO A 390 20.28 8.55 4.59
N HIS A 391 21.00 7.42 4.57
CA HIS A 391 20.89 6.42 3.51
C HIS A 391 19.45 5.89 3.35
N GLY A 392 18.64 5.93 4.41
CA GLY A 392 17.24 5.49 4.37
C GLY A 392 16.39 6.17 3.30
N ALA A 393 16.69 7.43 2.93
CA ALA A 393 15.96 8.16 1.90
C ALA A 393 16.13 7.58 0.49
N PHE A 394 17.27 6.93 0.22
CA PHE A 394 17.55 6.31 -1.08
C PHE A 394 16.72 5.04 -1.31
N ARG A 395 16.25 4.41 -0.22
CA ARG A 395 15.48 3.19 -0.31
C ARG A 395 14.13 3.38 -1.02
N ASP A 396 13.48 4.51 -0.78
CA ASP A 396 12.20 4.86 -1.41
C ASP A 396 12.30 4.94 -2.94
N TYR A 397 13.52 5.13 -3.46
CA TYR A 397 13.85 5.18 -4.88
C TYR A 397 14.57 3.92 -5.39
N GLN A 398 14.60 2.85 -4.59
CA GLN A 398 15.25 1.57 -4.91
C GLN A 398 16.76 1.70 -5.22
N VAL A 399 17.44 2.64 -4.56
CA VAL A 399 18.89 2.81 -4.65
C VAL A 399 19.55 2.20 -3.43
N ASP A 400 20.50 1.28 -3.63
CA ASP A 400 21.28 0.69 -2.55
C ASP A 400 22.19 1.74 -1.92
N ALA A 401 22.05 1.93 -0.60
CA ALA A 401 22.78 2.97 0.12
C ALA A 401 23.17 2.52 1.52
N ILE A 402 24.31 3.02 2.00
CA ILE A 402 24.81 2.78 3.35
C ILE A 402 25.36 4.07 3.98
N THR A 403 25.28 4.17 5.30
CA THR A 403 25.95 5.24 6.06
C THR A 403 27.19 4.70 6.76
N LEU A 404 28.32 5.35 6.50
CA LEU A 404 29.64 5.04 7.03
C LEU A 404 29.97 6.06 8.12
N GLU A 405 29.98 5.61 9.37
CA GLU A 405 30.35 6.42 10.52
C GLU A 405 31.79 6.11 10.95
N ILE A 406 32.73 6.99 10.60
CA ILE A 406 34.14 6.82 10.95
C ILE A 406 34.40 7.53 12.28
N ALA A 407 34.83 6.80 13.31
CA ALA A 407 35.20 7.38 14.60
C ALA A 407 36.74 7.38 14.77
N PRO A 408 37.35 8.53 15.07
CA PRO A 408 38.80 8.62 15.24
C PRO A 408 39.28 8.14 16.62
N ARG A 409 40.49 7.59 16.68
CA ARG A 409 41.16 7.12 17.91
C ARG A 409 41.52 8.22 18.92
N ALA A 410 41.62 9.48 18.52
CA ALA A 410 41.95 10.59 19.43
C ALA A 410 41.61 11.96 18.81
N SER A 411 41.68 13.02 19.62
CA SER A 411 41.60 14.41 19.15
C SER A 411 42.66 14.71 18.07
N PHE A 412 42.26 15.47 17.05
CA PHE A 412 43.13 15.88 15.94
C PHE A 412 43.96 17.13 16.31
N GLU A 413 44.89 16.98 17.23
CA GLU A 413 45.79 18.06 17.67
C GLU A 413 46.96 18.31 16.69
N SER A 414 47.42 17.28 15.97
CA SER A 414 48.51 17.40 14.99
C SER A 414 48.04 17.34 13.53
N MET A 415 48.66 18.17 12.69
CA MET A 415 48.38 18.26 11.24
C MET A 415 48.62 16.95 10.50
N SER A 416 49.71 16.26 10.83
CA SER A 416 50.09 14.98 10.21
C SER A 416 49.05 13.90 10.45
N ARG A 417 48.49 13.84 11.67
CA ARG A 417 47.47 12.85 12.03
C ARG A 417 46.15 13.08 11.29
N ARG A 418 45.76 14.34 11.11
CA ARG A 418 44.56 14.67 10.34
C ARG A 418 44.72 14.30 8.87
N ASN A 419 45.88 14.57 8.27
CA ASN A 419 46.19 14.13 6.91
C ASN A 419 46.13 12.60 6.78
N ASP A 420 46.76 11.87 7.70
CA ASP A 420 46.76 10.40 7.71
C ASP A 420 45.35 9.82 7.85
N PHE A 421 44.50 10.43 8.69
CA PHE A 421 43.10 10.06 8.82
C PHE A 421 42.29 10.32 7.54
N LEU A 422 42.42 11.52 6.95
CA LEU A 422 41.78 11.87 5.68
C LEU A 422 42.24 10.94 4.54
N LEU A 423 43.52 10.59 4.51
CA LEU A 423 44.09 9.64 3.56
C LEU A 423 43.49 8.25 3.71
N ARG A 424 43.44 7.69 4.92
CA ARG A 424 42.85 6.37 5.17
C ARG A 424 41.36 6.33 4.83
N GLY A 425 40.61 7.34 5.29
CA GLY A 425 39.19 7.49 4.97
C GLY A 425 38.95 7.64 3.47
N GLY A 426 39.71 8.50 2.80
CA GLY A 426 39.62 8.72 1.36
C GLY A 426 39.92 7.46 0.56
N ARG A 427 40.96 6.69 0.92
CA ARG A 427 41.30 5.42 0.26
C ARG A 427 40.24 4.34 0.45
N LEU A 428 39.56 4.32 1.60
CA LEU A 428 38.41 3.44 1.81
C LEU A 428 37.31 3.79 0.81
N ILE A 429 36.88 5.04 0.77
CA ILE A 429 35.81 5.50 -0.13
C ILE A 429 36.21 5.33 -1.61
N GLU A 430 37.45 5.65 -1.99
CA GLU A 430 37.98 5.39 -3.34
C GLU A 430 37.81 3.91 -3.71
N GLY A 431 38.21 3.00 -2.83
CA GLY A 431 38.10 1.56 -3.08
C GLY A 431 36.65 1.10 -3.27
N VAL A 432 35.70 1.66 -2.50
CA VAL A 432 34.27 1.36 -2.67
C VAL A 432 33.75 1.93 -3.99
N VAL A 433 34.05 3.19 -4.31
CA VAL A 433 33.68 3.84 -5.58
C VAL A 433 34.21 3.05 -6.78
N ARG A 434 35.46 2.57 -6.72
CA ARG A 434 36.02 1.72 -7.79
C ARG A 434 35.27 0.40 -7.96
N SER A 435 34.89 -0.22 -6.85
CA SER A 435 34.14 -1.49 -6.85
C SER A 435 32.75 -1.29 -7.48
N VAL A 436 32.04 -0.22 -7.10
CA VAL A 436 30.72 0.14 -7.68
C VAL A 436 30.86 0.63 -9.13
N ASN A 437 31.93 1.33 -9.48
CA ASN A 437 32.19 1.77 -10.85
C ASN A 437 32.35 0.59 -11.82
N ASN A 438 32.95 -0.51 -11.36
CA ASN A 438 33.14 -1.73 -12.16
C ASN A 438 31.90 -2.63 -12.25
N LEU A 439 30.85 -2.31 -11.50
CA LEU A 439 29.59 -3.04 -11.53
C LEU A 439 28.92 -2.91 -12.92
N LEU A 440 28.79 -4.01 -13.66
CA LEU A 440 28.21 -4.01 -15.03
C LEU A 440 26.69 -4.06 -15.06
N GLU A 441 26.07 -4.65 -14.04
CA GLU A 441 24.62 -4.79 -13.88
C GLU A 441 24.23 -4.24 -12.51
N LYS A 442 23.00 -3.72 -12.37
CA LYS A 442 22.51 -3.37 -11.02
C LYS A 442 22.65 -4.56 -10.08
N PHE A 443 22.79 -4.27 -8.78
CA PHE A 443 22.87 -5.26 -7.72
C PHE A 443 21.71 -6.29 -7.81
N HIS A 444 21.98 -7.43 -8.46
CA HIS A 444 21.05 -8.55 -8.62
C HIS A 444 21.75 -9.81 -8.10
N GLN A 445 21.01 -10.63 -7.32
CA GLN A 445 21.37 -11.90 -6.66
C GLN A 445 21.49 -11.89 -5.12
N SER A 446 21.52 -10.74 -4.46
CA SER A 446 21.82 -10.71 -3.01
C SER A 446 20.54 -10.53 -2.17
N PHE A 447 20.46 -11.28 -1.08
CA PHE A 447 19.32 -11.30 -0.17
C PHE A 447 19.04 -9.89 0.38
N PHE A 448 17.83 -9.35 0.19
CA PHE A 448 17.36 -8.12 0.87
C PHE A 448 16.84 -8.40 2.30
N LEU A 449 16.84 -9.68 2.68
CA LEU A 449 16.28 -10.21 3.92
C LEU A 449 17.36 -11.06 4.61
N TYR A 450 18.15 -10.41 5.47
CA TYR A 450 19.19 -11.03 6.28
C TYR A 450 19.34 -10.34 7.63
N LEU A 451 19.91 -11.07 8.59
CA LEU A 451 20.28 -10.55 9.91
C LEU A 451 21.79 -10.64 10.09
N LEU A 452 22.42 -9.56 10.57
CA LEU A 452 23.84 -9.57 10.89
C LEU A 452 24.04 -10.11 12.31
N THR A 453 25.03 -10.99 12.47
CA THR A 453 25.49 -11.49 13.78
C THR A 453 26.90 -11.00 14.08
N SER A 454 27.68 -10.66 13.06
CA SER A 454 28.93 -9.93 13.19
C SER A 454 29.19 -9.15 11.90
N PRO A 455 30.19 -8.26 11.84
CA PRO A 455 30.56 -7.57 10.60
C PRO A 455 30.84 -8.51 9.41
N SER A 456 31.23 -9.76 9.70
CA SER A 456 31.60 -10.77 8.71
C SER A 456 30.67 -11.98 8.69
N LYS A 457 29.56 -11.98 9.42
CA LYS A 457 28.62 -13.11 9.50
C LYS A 457 27.17 -12.68 9.41
N PHE A 458 26.40 -13.40 8.60
CA PHE A 458 24.98 -13.14 8.38
C PHE A 458 24.14 -14.42 8.45
N VAL A 459 22.85 -14.24 8.71
CA VAL A 459 21.83 -15.29 8.68
C VAL A 459 20.85 -14.95 7.57
N SER A 460 20.70 -15.86 6.60
CA SER A 460 19.76 -15.72 5.48
C SER A 460 18.32 -16.04 5.89
N VAL A 461 17.35 -15.46 5.18
CA VAL A 461 15.90 -15.72 5.35
C VAL A 461 15.51 -17.18 5.53
N GLY A 462 16.06 -18.09 4.72
CA GLY A 462 15.71 -19.52 4.82
C GLY A 462 16.07 -20.18 6.16
N VAL A 463 17.00 -19.61 6.94
CA VAL A 463 17.44 -20.16 8.24
C VAL A 463 16.63 -19.55 9.38
N TYR A 464 16.50 -18.23 9.44
CA TYR A 464 15.79 -17.59 10.55
C TYR A 464 14.26 -17.77 10.48
N MET A 465 13.68 -17.98 9.28
CA MET A 465 12.23 -18.22 9.13
C MET A 465 11.77 -19.49 9.83
N ILE A 466 12.67 -20.46 10.06
CA ILE A 466 12.37 -21.70 10.75
C ILE A 466 11.99 -21.42 12.22
N ALA A 467 12.71 -20.50 12.88
CA ALA A 467 12.43 -20.14 14.27
C ALA A 467 11.01 -19.54 14.40
N PHE A 468 10.68 -18.58 13.51
CA PHE A 468 9.35 -17.98 13.42
C PHE A 468 8.25 -19.02 13.17
N ALA A 469 8.43 -19.88 12.17
CA ALA A 469 7.43 -20.88 11.78
C ALA A 469 7.16 -21.87 12.93
N LEU A 470 8.20 -22.32 13.63
CA LEU A 470 8.06 -23.19 14.81
C LEU A 470 7.35 -22.48 15.96
N LEU A 471 7.65 -21.19 16.17
CA LEU A 471 7.03 -20.39 17.21
C LEU A 471 5.53 -20.20 16.97
N VAL A 472 5.11 -19.98 15.72
CA VAL A 472 3.73 -19.65 15.35
C VAL A 472 2.86 -20.89 15.03
N ALA A 473 3.46 -22.03 14.65
CA ALA A 473 2.77 -23.29 14.36
C ALA A 473 1.75 -23.79 15.43
N PRO A 474 1.96 -23.57 16.74
CA PRO A 474 0.99 -23.93 17.78
C PRO A 474 -0.37 -23.26 17.65
N LEU A 475 -0.42 -22.01 17.17
CA LEU A 475 -1.63 -21.19 17.17
C LEU A 475 -2.80 -21.83 16.39
N PRO A 476 -2.65 -22.25 15.11
CA PRO A 476 -3.75 -22.88 14.37
C PRO A 476 -4.16 -24.23 14.97
N MET A 477 -3.22 -24.99 15.55
CA MET A 477 -3.53 -26.28 16.19
C MET A 477 -4.37 -26.09 17.47
N VAL A 478 -4.02 -25.10 18.29
CA VAL A 478 -4.77 -24.76 19.52
C VAL A 478 -6.12 -24.12 19.18
N ALA A 479 -6.19 -23.28 18.15
CA ALA A 479 -7.47 -22.74 17.68
C ALA A 479 -8.43 -23.86 17.22
N ALA A 480 -7.90 -24.85 16.48
CA ALA A 480 -8.66 -26.02 16.05
C ALA A 480 -9.07 -26.92 17.22
N SER A 481 -8.18 -27.16 18.20
CA SER A 481 -8.51 -27.99 19.37
C SER A 481 -9.59 -27.33 20.25
N LEU A 482 -9.47 -26.02 20.50
CA LEU A 482 -10.47 -25.27 21.27
C LEU A 482 -11.85 -25.27 20.60
N TYR A 483 -11.88 -25.20 19.27
CA TYR A 483 -13.12 -25.31 18.51
C TYR A 483 -13.71 -26.73 18.62
N ALA A 484 -12.90 -27.78 18.45
CA ALA A 484 -13.32 -29.17 18.57
C ALA A 484 -13.83 -29.51 19.98
N ASP A 485 -13.09 -29.14 21.04
CA ASP A 485 -13.47 -29.39 22.44
C ASP A 485 -14.78 -28.67 22.81
N ALA A 486 -14.98 -27.44 22.32
CA ALA A 486 -16.22 -26.70 22.51
C ALA A 486 -17.43 -27.36 21.82
N THR A 487 -17.18 -28.17 20.78
CA THR A 487 -18.21 -28.96 20.09
C THR A 487 -18.49 -30.30 20.76
N ASP A 488 -17.48 -30.97 21.33
CA ASP A 488 -17.62 -32.28 22.01
C ASP A 488 -18.24 -32.18 23.41
N LEU A 489 -17.98 -31.09 24.16
CA LEU A 489 -18.58 -30.89 25.48
C LEU A 489 -20.13 -30.85 25.45
N LYS A 490 -20.72 -30.53 24.29
CA LYS A 490 -22.18 -30.46 24.07
C LYS A 490 -22.78 -31.75 23.54
N SER A 491 -22.03 -32.55 22.76
CA SER A 491 -22.50 -33.87 22.31
C SER A 491 -22.70 -34.82 23.49
N THR A 492 -21.85 -34.69 24.51
CA THR A 492 -21.93 -35.45 25.76
C THR A 492 -23.15 -35.08 26.61
N GLN A 493 -23.54 -33.80 26.68
CA GLN A 493 -24.77 -33.37 27.38
C GLN A 493 -26.07 -33.78 26.69
N ARG A 494 -26.08 -33.96 25.36
CA ARG A 494 -27.25 -34.48 24.63
C ARG A 494 -27.44 -35.98 24.83
N LYS A 495 -26.37 -36.75 25.06
CA LYS A 495 -26.46 -38.20 25.32
C LYS A 495 -27.13 -38.57 26.64
N ASP A 496 -27.09 -37.71 27.65
CA ASP A 496 -27.78 -37.95 28.93
C ASP A 496 -29.28 -37.58 28.90
N LYS A 497 -29.78 -37.01 27.80
CA LYS A 497 -31.20 -36.68 27.61
C LYS A 497 -31.64 -36.90 26.17
N SER A 498 -31.69 -38.15 25.71
CA SER A 498 -32.67 -38.69 24.75
C SER A 498 -32.14 -39.96 24.07
N THR A 499 -32.74 -41.10 24.40
CA THR A 499 -32.92 -42.21 23.45
C THR A 499 -34.12 -41.87 22.59
N HIS A 500 -33.90 -41.40 21.36
CA HIS A 500 -34.67 -41.70 20.13
C HIS A 500 -34.27 -40.75 18.98
N ALA A 501 -34.24 -41.33 17.77
CA ALA A 501 -34.19 -40.73 16.44
C ALA A 501 -32.84 -40.15 15.94
N ALA A 502 -32.32 -40.81 14.90
CA ALA A 502 -31.30 -40.32 14.00
C ALA A 502 -31.98 -39.50 12.89
N ASP A 503 -31.94 -38.17 13.04
CA ASP A 503 -32.19 -37.16 11.99
C ASP A 503 -31.92 -35.79 12.63
N THR A 504 -30.65 -35.40 12.81
CA THR A 504 -30.31 -34.09 13.45
C THR A 504 -28.85 -33.65 13.27
N ASP A 505 -28.17 -33.99 12.15
CA ASP A 505 -26.78 -33.53 11.96
C ASP A 505 -26.70 -32.12 11.35
N GLU A 506 -27.62 -31.75 10.44
CA GLU A 506 -27.56 -30.49 9.68
C GLU A 506 -27.90 -29.23 10.52
N SER A 507 -28.99 -29.27 11.30
CA SER A 507 -29.38 -28.18 12.21
C SER A 507 -28.36 -27.95 13.34
N SER A 508 -27.58 -28.98 13.67
CA SER A 508 -26.49 -28.88 14.65
C SER A 508 -25.27 -28.14 14.09
N ILE A 509 -25.03 -28.18 12.78
CA ILE A 509 -23.92 -27.50 12.08
C ILE A 509 -24.28 -26.02 11.83
N ALA A 510 -25.53 -25.73 11.48
CA ALA A 510 -26.04 -24.37 11.37
C ALA A 510 -25.89 -23.61 12.70
N LEU A 511 -26.39 -24.17 13.82
CA LEU A 511 -26.27 -23.57 15.15
C LEU A 511 -24.81 -23.39 15.62
N ARG A 512 -23.87 -24.22 15.13
CA ARG A 512 -22.42 -24.09 15.38
C ARG A 512 -21.81 -22.90 14.62
N SER A 513 -22.21 -22.71 13.37
CA SER A 513 -21.71 -21.64 12.49
C SER A 513 -22.11 -20.25 13.01
N TRP A 514 -23.36 -20.10 13.47
CA TRP A 514 -23.86 -18.83 14.05
C TRP A 514 -23.10 -18.38 15.31
N LYS A 515 -22.61 -19.32 16.13
CA LYS A 515 -21.84 -18.99 17.35
C LYS A 515 -20.41 -18.55 17.03
N TRP A 516 -19.80 -19.16 16.01
CA TRP A 516 -18.52 -18.71 15.49
C TRP A 516 -18.64 -17.30 14.89
N VAL A 517 -19.69 -17.03 14.12
CA VAL A 517 -19.98 -15.68 13.58
C VAL A 517 -20.17 -14.65 14.70
N HIS A 518 -20.86 -15.02 15.78
CA HIS A 518 -21.01 -14.12 16.94
C HIS A 518 -19.68 -13.82 17.64
N ALA A 519 -18.80 -14.82 17.77
CA ALA A 519 -17.45 -14.61 18.28
C ALA A 519 -16.60 -13.75 17.32
N ALA A 520 -16.67 -13.99 16.01
CA ALA A 520 -16.02 -13.19 14.98
C ALA A 520 -16.50 -11.73 15.00
N LYS A 521 -17.79 -11.48 15.18
CA LYS A 521 -18.34 -10.13 15.37
C LYS A 521 -17.71 -9.42 16.56
N LYS A 522 -17.55 -10.10 17.71
CA LYS A 522 -16.90 -9.51 18.90
C LYS A 522 -15.44 -9.16 18.63
N VAL A 523 -14.69 -10.06 17.99
CA VAL A 523 -13.28 -9.83 17.62
C VAL A 523 -13.17 -8.67 16.62
N PHE A 524 -14.01 -8.63 15.59
CA PHE A 524 -14.07 -7.54 14.61
C PHE A 524 -14.32 -6.17 15.26
N LEU A 525 -15.22 -6.09 16.24
CA LEU A 525 -15.50 -4.84 16.95
C LEU A 525 -14.31 -4.37 17.82
N VAL A 526 -13.55 -5.30 18.38
CA VAL A 526 -12.29 -4.97 19.08
C VAL A 526 -11.24 -4.46 18.08
N HIS A 527 -11.17 -5.05 16.88
CA HIS A 527 -10.31 -4.50 15.81
C HIS A 527 -10.75 -3.10 15.37
N LEU A 528 -12.06 -2.84 15.29
CA LEU A 528 -12.60 -1.51 14.97
C LEU A 528 -12.26 -0.48 16.05
N TRP A 529 -12.33 -0.84 17.33
CA TRP A 529 -11.88 0.04 18.43
C TRP A 529 -10.39 0.36 18.32
N GLY A 530 -9.54 -0.64 18.07
CA GLY A 530 -8.12 -0.39 17.86
C GLY A 530 -7.85 0.48 16.65
N LEU A 531 -8.63 0.34 15.57
CA LEU A 531 -8.55 1.26 14.43
C LEU A 531 -8.82 2.70 14.88
N VAL A 532 -9.85 2.95 15.69
CA VAL A 532 -10.12 4.29 16.25
C VAL A 532 -8.93 4.79 17.08
N VAL A 533 -8.33 3.95 17.92
CA VAL A 533 -7.16 4.30 18.74
C VAL A 533 -5.92 4.62 17.89
N SER A 534 -5.71 3.96 16.74
CA SER A 534 -4.66 4.34 15.75
C SER A 534 -4.93 5.69 15.09
N LEU A 535 -6.19 6.10 14.98
CA LEU A 535 -6.54 7.34 14.29
C LEU A 535 -6.47 8.55 15.22
N LEU A 536 -6.62 8.37 16.54
CA LEU A 536 -6.56 9.47 17.53
C LEU A 536 -5.30 10.34 17.41
N PRO A 537 -4.09 9.78 17.23
CA PRO A 537 -2.88 10.59 17.14
C PRO A 537 -2.89 11.64 16.01
N TYR A 538 -3.65 11.42 14.92
CA TYR A 538 -3.86 12.40 13.85
C TYR A 538 -4.53 13.68 14.35
N PHE A 539 -5.60 13.53 15.11
CA PHE A 539 -6.36 14.66 15.65
C PHE A 539 -5.57 15.40 16.75
N ILE A 540 -4.78 14.67 17.54
CA ILE A 540 -3.98 15.25 18.63
C ILE A 540 -2.84 16.11 18.07
N CYS A 541 -2.19 15.68 16.98
CA CYS A 541 -1.09 16.44 16.36
C CYS A 541 -1.52 17.72 15.63
N GLN A 542 -2.80 17.90 15.34
CA GLN A 542 -3.32 19.17 14.80
C GLN A 542 -3.37 20.29 15.83
N ILE A 543 -3.22 19.97 17.12
CA ILE A 543 -3.22 20.95 18.22
C ILE A 543 -1.78 21.49 18.39
N PRO A 544 -1.51 22.78 18.06
CA PRO A 544 -0.18 23.35 18.20
C PRO A 544 0.22 23.54 19.67
N ASN A 545 1.54 23.59 19.93
CA ASN A 545 2.15 23.99 21.23
C ASN A 545 1.97 23.03 22.44
N TYR A 546 1.64 21.76 22.23
CA TYR A 546 1.62 20.76 23.31
C TYR A 546 2.92 19.95 23.39
N SER A 547 3.40 19.73 24.62
CA SER A 547 4.54 18.84 24.88
C SER A 547 4.19 17.37 24.57
N PRO A 548 5.18 16.52 24.24
CA PRO A 548 4.94 15.09 23.99
C PRO A 548 4.22 14.38 25.15
N THR A 549 4.51 14.77 26.39
CA THR A 549 3.84 14.24 27.58
C THR A 549 2.35 14.57 27.62
N ASN A 550 1.96 15.80 27.27
CA ASN A 550 0.56 16.21 27.24
C ASN A 550 -0.20 15.47 26.12
N ARG A 551 0.42 15.32 24.95
CA ARG A 551 -0.15 14.55 23.83
C ARG A 551 -0.40 13.09 24.21
N PHE A 552 0.53 12.46 24.93
CA PHE A 552 0.36 11.11 25.47
C PHE A 552 -0.83 10.99 26.43
N ILE A 553 -0.95 11.92 27.38
CA ILE A 553 -2.05 11.91 28.36
C ILE A 553 -3.40 12.04 27.65
N ILE A 554 -3.50 12.95 26.68
CA ILE A 554 -4.72 13.15 25.88
C ILE A 554 -5.08 11.88 25.10
N TRP A 555 -4.11 11.26 24.43
CA TRP A 555 -4.30 10.00 23.72
C TRP A 555 -4.79 8.89 24.65
N PHE A 556 -4.17 8.76 25.82
CA PHE A 556 -4.57 7.77 26.83
C PHE A 556 -6.02 7.98 27.29
N LEU A 557 -6.41 9.21 27.62
CA LEU A 557 -7.77 9.54 28.06
C LEU A 557 -8.81 9.29 26.96
N PHE A 558 -8.56 9.70 25.71
CA PHE A 558 -9.48 9.44 24.59
C PHE A 558 -9.54 7.95 24.21
N SER A 559 -8.43 7.22 24.31
CA SER A 559 -8.41 5.77 24.13
C SER A 559 -9.32 5.07 25.17
N MET A 560 -9.21 5.46 26.45
CA MET A 560 -10.07 4.93 27.52
C MET A 560 -11.55 5.31 27.34
N LEU A 561 -11.83 6.55 26.92
CA LEU A 561 -13.19 7.01 26.64
C LEU A 561 -13.81 6.25 25.44
N SER A 562 -13.07 6.08 24.35
CA SER A 562 -13.54 5.32 23.18
C SER A 562 -13.77 3.84 23.52
N PHE A 563 -12.94 3.26 24.39
CA PHE A 563 -13.13 1.91 24.90
C PHE A 563 -14.42 1.81 25.73
N LEU A 564 -14.71 2.80 26.58
CA LEU A 564 -15.93 2.87 27.38
C LEU A 564 -17.18 3.02 26.49
N ILE A 565 -17.14 3.86 25.46
CA ILE A 565 -18.23 4.04 24.49
C ILE A 565 -18.46 2.75 23.69
N MET A 566 -17.39 2.12 23.18
CA MET A 566 -17.50 0.81 22.51
C MET A 566 -17.96 -0.28 23.47
N TYR A 567 -17.70 -0.17 24.77
CA TYR A 567 -18.20 -1.10 25.78
C TYR A 567 -19.71 -0.93 26.01
N THR A 568 -20.19 0.30 26.12
CA THR A 568 -21.62 0.58 26.28
C THR A 568 -22.43 0.25 25.03
N LEU A 569 -21.89 0.47 23.82
CA LEU A 569 -22.52 0.08 22.55
C LEU A 569 -22.59 -1.45 22.33
N LEU A 570 -21.60 -2.21 22.83
CA LEU A 570 -21.58 -3.68 22.70
C LEU A 570 -22.32 -4.41 23.83
N ALA A 571 -22.53 -3.77 24.97
CA ALA A 571 -23.25 -4.36 26.09
C ALA A 571 -24.75 -4.48 25.74
N SER A 572 -25.10 -5.47 24.92
CA SER A 572 -26.47 -5.96 24.84
C SER A 572 -26.89 -6.42 26.24
N PRO A 573 -28.11 -6.10 26.72
CA PRO A 573 -28.60 -6.53 28.02
C PRO A 573 -28.99 -8.01 27.97
N PHE A 574 -28.03 -8.93 27.92
CA PHE A 574 -28.32 -10.35 28.09
C PHE A 574 -28.18 -10.76 29.55
N SER A 575 -29.35 -11.07 30.12
CA SER A 575 -29.64 -11.91 31.27
C SER A 575 -28.51 -12.11 32.28
N ARG A 576 -28.75 -11.55 33.46
CA ARG A 576 -28.17 -11.97 34.74
C ARG A 576 -28.55 -13.44 35.01
N ALA A 577 -27.88 -14.39 34.36
CA ALA A 577 -28.09 -15.83 34.55
C ALA A 577 -26.90 -16.43 35.31
N LYS A 578 -27.18 -17.37 36.22
CA LYS A 578 -26.18 -18.10 36.99
C LYS A 578 -25.12 -18.74 36.08
N VAL A 579 -23.85 -18.60 36.47
CA VAL A 579 -22.69 -19.26 35.85
C VAL A 579 -22.96 -20.76 35.72
N SER A 580 -23.15 -21.23 34.49
CA SER A 580 -23.27 -22.65 34.14
C SER A 580 -22.21 -23.02 33.09
N GLN A 581 -21.92 -24.32 32.94
CA GLN A 581 -20.94 -24.89 31.99
C GLN A 581 -21.11 -24.42 30.54
N VAL A 582 -22.26 -23.85 30.17
CA VAL A 582 -22.56 -23.26 28.86
C VAL A 582 -21.60 -22.11 28.49
N HIS A 583 -21.14 -21.32 29.47
CA HIS A 583 -20.20 -20.21 29.23
C HIS A 583 -18.77 -20.66 28.91
N VAL A 584 -18.37 -21.88 29.29
CA VAL A 584 -17.02 -22.40 28.99
C VAL A 584 -16.86 -22.66 27.49
N GLY A 585 -17.90 -23.19 26.83
CA GLY A 585 -17.88 -23.42 25.39
C GLY A 585 -17.92 -22.14 24.56
N GLU A 586 -18.56 -21.07 25.05
CA GLU A 586 -18.58 -19.76 24.36
C GLU A 586 -17.23 -19.05 24.44
N TRP A 587 -16.55 -19.16 25.58
CA TRP A 587 -15.20 -18.64 25.75
C TRP A 587 -14.18 -19.36 24.86
N ALA A 588 -14.26 -20.70 24.75
CA ALA A 588 -13.36 -21.49 23.93
C ALA A 588 -13.47 -21.13 22.43
N ILE A 589 -14.70 -20.91 21.94
CA ILE A 589 -14.95 -20.45 20.56
C ILE A 589 -14.39 -19.03 20.35
N LEU A 590 -14.61 -18.12 21.31
CA LEU A 590 -14.06 -16.76 21.22
C LEU A 590 -12.53 -16.78 21.20
N LYS A 591 -11.89 -17.55 22.09
CA LYS A 591 -10.43 -17.73 22.12
C LYS A 591 -9.90 -18.34 20.83
N SER A 592 -10.59 -19.32 20.25
CA SER A 592 -10.23 -19.93 18.96
C SER A 592 -10.22 -18.89 17.83
N VAL A 593 -11.26 -18.05 17.74
CA VAL A 593 -11.33 -16.98 16.72
C VAL A 593 -10.22 -15.95 16.93
N THR A 594 -9.98 -15.50 18.16
CA THR A 594 -8.90 -14.56 18.48
C THR A 594 -7.51 -15.11 18.14
N ILE A 595 -7.23 -16.38 18.47
CA ILE A 595 -5.93 -17.00 18.14
C ILE A 595 -5.76 -17.12 16.62
N SER A 596 -6.84 -17.39 15.88
CA SER A 596 -6.81 -17.46 14.42
C SER A 596 -6.53 -16.09 13.79
N THR A 597 -7.10 -15.01 14.32
CA THR A 597 -6.81 -13.65 13.85
C THR A 597 -5.37 -13.23 14.16
N VAL A 598 -4.86 -13.56 15.36
CA VAL A 598 -3.45 -13.30 15.73
C VAL A 598 -2.49 -14.04 14.80
N PHE A 599 -2.76 -15.31 14.51
CA PHE A 599 -1.96 -16.12 13.59
C PHE A 599 -1.89 -15.49 12.19
N ILE A 600 -3.04 -15.09 11.64
CA ILE A 600 -3.09 -14.42 10.33
C ILE A 600 -2.34 -13.09 10.38
N GLY A 601 -2.52 -12.30 11.43
CA GLY A 601 -1.83 -11.02 11.63
C GLY A 601 -0.32 -11.17 11.68
N LEU A 602 0.21 -12.13 12.45
CA LEU A 602 1.64 -12.43 12.52
C LEU A 602 2.20 -12.91 11.17
N CYS A 603 1.46 -13.77 10.44
CA CYS A 603 1.88 -14.23 9.12
C CYS A 603 1.93 -13.07 8.11
N LEU A 604 0.92 -12.21 8.06
CA LEU A 604 0.91 -11.02 7.20
C LEU A 604 2.03 -10.06 7.56
N MET A 605 2.25 -9.82 8.86
CA MET A 605 3.32 -8.95 9.32
C MET A 605 4.71 -9.51 8.96
N SER A 606 4.89 -10.83 8.97
CA SER A 606 6.17 -11.45 8.60
C SER A 606 6.58 -11.18 7.15
N VAL A 607 5.62 -10.93 6.27
CA VAL A 607 5.85 -10.54 4.87
C VAL A 607 6.21 -9.06 4.76
N VAL A 608 5.64 -8.19 5.60
CA VAL A 608 5.87 -6.74 5.57
C VAL A 608 7.14 -6.35 6.32
N ASN A 609 7.29 -6.81 7.56
CA ASN A 609 8.47 -6.63 8.41
C ASN A 609 8.64 -7.86 9.31
N PHE A 610 9.53 -8.76 8.88
CA PHE A 610 9.83 -10.00 9.58
C PHE A 610 10.26 -9.77 11.03
N SER A 611 11.13 -8.80 11.28
CA SER A 611 11.70 -8.56 12.60
C SER A 611 10.64 -8.15 13.63
N THR A 612 9.64 -7.37 13.20
CA THR A 612 8.47 -7.06 14.03
C THR A 612 7.59 -8.28 14.28
N ALA A 613 7.39 -9.13 13.27
CA ALA A 613 6.62 -10.37 13.43
C ALA A 613 7.32 -11.38 14.36
N GLU A 614 8.65 -11.48 14.32
CA GLU A 614 9.44 -12.35 15.19
C GLU A 614 9.36 -11.90 16.65
N ILE A 615 9.62 -10.61 16.92
CA ILE A 615 9.44 -10.03 18.27
C ILE A 615 7.99 -10.17 18.72
N GLY A 616 7.06 -9.94 17.81
CA GLY A 616 5.64 -10.15 17.98
C GLY A 616 5.28 -11.58 18.39
N GLY A 617 5.82 -12.57 17.70
CA GLY A 617 5.62 -13.99 17.99
C GLY A 617 6.19 -14.37 19.36
N LEU A 618 7.37 -13.85 19.73
CA LEU A 618 7.99 -14.12 21.04
C LEU A 618 7.14 -13.59 22.20
N LEU A 619 6.38 -12.51 21.99
CA LEU A 619 5.50 -11.92 23.00
C LEU A 619 4.07 -12.48 22.96
N LEU A 620 3.46 -12.58 21.78
CA LEU A 620 2.05 -12.92 21.59
C LEU A 620 1.77 -14.41 21.63
N VAL A 621 2.67 -15.27 21.16
CA VAL A 621 2.43 -16.72 21.16
C VAL A 621 2.28 -17.23 22.60
N PRO A 622 3.21 -16.95 23.54
CA PRO A 622 3.04 -17.37 24.94
C PRO A 622 1.78 -16.78 25.57
N LEU A 623 1.44 -15.53 25.25
CA LEU A 623 0.23 -14.85 25.71
C LEU A 623 -1.04 -15.60 25.26
N CYS A 624 -1.14 -15.93 23.98
CA CYS A 624 -2.27 -16.63 23.39
C CYS A 624 -2.47 -18.04 23.97
N LEU A 625 -1.37 -18.75 24.21
CA LEU A 625 -1.40 -20.10 24.76
C LEU A 625 -1.79 -20.12 26.24
N LEU A 626 -1.24 -19.20 27.05
CA LEU A 626 -1.37 -19.22 28.51
C LEU A 626 -2.60 -18.50 29.07
N ALA A 627 -3.27 -17.65 28.29
CA ALA A 627 -4.43 -16.90 28.77
C ALA A 627 -5.65 -17.77 29.12
N HIS A 628 -6.22 -17.58 30.31
CA HIS A 628 -7.37 -18.33 30.85
C HIS A 628 -8.39 -17.39 31.53
N PRO A 629 -9.69 -17.76 31.64
CA PRO A 629 -10.71 -16.90 32.23
C PRO A 629 -10.61 -16.89 33.76
N ILE A 630 -10.59 -15.70 34.38
CA ILE A 630 -10.41 -15.51 35.84
C ILE A 630 -11.56 -16.10 36.68
N GLN A 631 -12.77 -16.15 36.12
CA GLN A 631 -14.00 -16.40 36.88
C GLN A 631 -14.16 -17.85 37.36
N LEU A 632 -13.53 -18.81 36.66
CA LEU A 632 -13.63 -20.23 36.99
C LEU A 632 -12.84 -20.62 38.25
N ASP A 633 -11.95 -19.75 38.70
CA ASP A 633 -10.87 -20.08 39.64
C ASP A 633 -11.10 -19.46 41.05
N THR A 634 -12.04 -18.53 41.19
CA THR A 634 -12.27 -17.79 42.46
C THR A 634 -12.85 -18.64 43.60
N ARG A 635 -13.26 -19.90 43.34
CA ARG A 635 -13.77 -20.82 44.36
C ARG A 635 -12.73 -21.73 45.01
N LEU A 636 -11.49 -21.80 44.49
CA LEU A 636 -10.42 -22.66 45.05
C LEU A 636 -9.14 -21.85 45.28
N ARG A 637 -8.79 -21.59 46.55
CA ARG A 637 -7.49 -21.00 46.95
C ARG A 637 -6.36 -22.02 46.78
N SER A 638 -5.99 -22.32 45.53
CA SER A 638 -4.81 -23.15 45.19
C SER A 638 -3.65 -22.27 44.72
N LEU A 639 -2.41 -22.68 45.02
CA LEU A 639 -1.19 -22.04 44.52
C LEU A 639 -1.18 -21.91 42.97
N ARG A 640 -1.78 -22.90 42.28
CA ARG A 640 -1.92 -22.90 40.81
C ARG A 640 -2.84 -21.79 40.31
N THR A 641 -3.92 -21.52 41.04
CA THR A 641 -4.90 -20.48 40.71
C THR A 641 -4.32 -19.08 40.93
N LEU A 642 -3.58 -18.88 42.03
CA LEU A 642 -2.85 -17.64 42.29
C LEU A 642 -1.76 -17.37 41.24
N SER A 643 -1.01 -18.42 40.84
CA SER A 643 -0.02 -18.33 39.77
C SER A 643 -0.65 -17.95 38.43
N ARG A 644 -1.80 -18.53 38.06
CA ARG A 644 -2.53 -18.21 36.82
C ARG A 644 -3.11 -16.79 36.82
N LEU A 645 -3.67 -16.34 37.94
CA LEU A 645 -4.14 -14.97 38.11
C LEU A 645 -2.98 -13.97 37.98
N GLY A 646 -1.85 -14.26 38.63
CA GLY A 646 -0.63 -13.48 38.50
C GLY A 646 -0.11 -13.43 37.06
N CYS A 647 -0.06 -14.56 36.37
CA CYS A 647 0.33 -14.62 34.96
C CYS A 647 -0.60 -13.78 34.08
N ASN A 648 -1.92 -13.92 34.22
CA ASN A 648 -2.89 -13.14 33.45
C ASN A 648 -2.76 -11.62 33.68
N LEU A 649 -2.48 -11.18 34.91
CA LEU A 649 -2.25 -9.77 35.23
C LEU A 649 -0.95 -9.26 34.59
N VAL A 650 0.14 -10.02 34.71
CA VAL A 650 1.42 -9.70 34.08
C VAL A 650 1.27 -9.62 32.56
N PHE A 651 0.57 -10.58 31.97
CA PHE A 651 0.28 -10.63 30.54
C PHE A 651 -0.64 -9.49 30.07
N GLY A 652 -1.62 -9.07 30.88
CA GLY A 652 -2.45 -7.90 30.60
C GLY A 652 -1.67 -6.58 30.66
N LEU A 653 -0.71 -6.47 31.58
CA LEU A 653 0.17 -5.31 31.70
C LEU A 653 1.20 -5.24 30.57
N ILE A 654 1.83 -6.37 30.23
CA ILE A 654 2.74 -6.49 29.08
C ILE A 654 1.98 -6.30 27.78
N GLY A 655 0.73 -6.75 27.67
CA GLY A 655 -0.14 -6.53 26.51
C GLY A 655 -0.44 -5.06 26.21
N PHE A 656 -0.12 -4.11 27.10
CA PHE A 656 -0.31 -2.68 26.87
C PHE A 656 0.96 -2.04 26.28
N PRO A 657 0.94 -1.52 25.04
CA PRO A 657 2.14 -1.05 24.36
C PRO A 657 2.94 0.04 25.06
N PRO A 658 2.35 1.02 25.76
CA PRO A 658 3.13 1.98 26.55
C PRO A 658 3.97 1.32 27.64
N ILE A 659 3.43 0.30 28.32
CA ILE A 659 4.16 -0.44 29.35
C ILE A 659 5.25 -1.30 28.72
N THR A 660 4.93 -2.02 27.63
CA THR A 660 5.93 -2.80 26.89
C THR A 660 7.04 -1.93 26.32
N PHE A 661 6.73 -0.75 25.80
CA PHE A 661 7.72 0.21 25.34
C PHE A 661 8.61 0.69 26.49
N VAL A 662 8.06 1.02 27.66
CA VAL A 662 8.86 1.43 28.83
C VAL A 662 9.76 0.30 29.31
N LEU A 663 9.27 -0.94 29.34
CA LEU A 663 10.07 -2.12 29.70
C LEU A 663 11.18 -2.39 28.67
N LEU A 664 10.86 -2.29 27.38
CA LEU A 664 11.80 -2.47 26.28
C LEU A 664 12.85 -1.34 26.30
N LYS A 665 12.43 -0.08 26.32
CA LYS A 665 13.34 1.07 26.40
C LYS A 665 14.20 1.03 27.66
N GLY A 666 13.63 0.63 28.81
CA GLY A 666 14.37 0.43 30.05
C GLY A 666 15.41 -0.69 29.95
N ALA A 667 15.09 -1.79 29.27
CA ALA A 667 16.03 -2.90 29.04
C ALA A 667 17.14 -2.57 28.01
N PHE A 668 16.86 -1.69 27.05
CA PHE A 668 17.78 -1.34 25.95
C PHE A 668 18.66 -0.12 26.28
N VAL A 669 18.11 0.88 26.96
CA VAL A 669 18.75 2.19 27.19
C VAL A 669 18.97 2.49 28.69
N GLY A 670 18.30 1.75 29.58
CA GLY A 670 18.31 1.95 31.04
C GLY A 670 17.08 2.71 31.54
N PHE A 671 16.54 2.29 32.69
CA PHE A 671 15.31 2.87 33.28
C PHE A 671 15.46 4.32 33.74
N ASP A 672 16.66 4.76 34.09
CA ASP A 672 16.94 6.12 34.59
C ASP A 672 16.72 7.23 33.54
N ARG A 673 16.56 6.86 32.26
CA ARG A 673 16.41 7.78 31.12
C ARG A 673 15.04 7.72 30.46
N VAL A 674 14.06 7.03 31.05
CA VAL A 674 12.74 6.84 30.45
C VAL A 674 11.74 7.88 30.98
N ASN A 675 11.22 8.71 30.09
CA ASN A 675 10.14 9.65 30.35
C ASN A 675 8.82 9.16 29.71
N VAL A 676 7.68 9.49 30.30
CA VAL A 676 6.35 9.15 29.79
C VAL A 676 6.11 9.72 28.38
N GLY A 677 6.63 10.92 28.11
CA GLY A 677 6.57 11.54 26.77
C GLY A 677 7.38 10.81 25.70
N ASP A 678 8.30 9.92 26.08
CA ASP A 678 9.14 9.20 25.12
C ASP A 678 8.36 8.20 24.28
N PHE A 679 7.28 7.64 24.83
CA PHE A 679 6.38 6.78 24.07
C PHE A 679 5.73 7.56 22.93
N TRP A 680 5.32 8.82 23.19
CA TRP A 680 4.76 9.67 22.14
C TRP A 680 5.79 9.98 21.06
N CYS A 681 7.01 10.38 21.44
CA CYS A 681 8.09 10.63 20.48
C CYS A 681 8.44 9.38 19.66
N TRP A 682 8.37 8.20 20.28
CA TRP A 682 8.59 6.94 19.59
C TRP A 682 7.48 6.63 18.58
N VAL A 683 6.22 6.69 19.01
CA VAL A 683 5.04 6.55 18.12
C VAL A 683 5.09 7.59 16.99
N GLU A 684 5.54 8.81 17.30
CA GLU A 684 5.72 9.89 16.34
C GLU A 684 6.85 9.61 15.35
N SER A 685 7.91 8.94 15.78
CA SER A 685 8.95 8.47 14.88
C SER A 685 8.41 7.36 13.95
N LEU A 686 7.65 6.41 14.50
CA LEU A 686 7.12 5.30 13.71
C LEU A 686 6.15 5.76 12.61
N TRP A 687 5.24 6.69 12.92
CA TRP A 687 4.35 7.22 11.89
C TRP A 687 5.06 8.11 10.88
N ALA A 688 6.17 8.75 11.26
CA ALA A 688 6.83 9.74 10.40
C ALA A 688 7.54 9.02 9.27
N TRP A 689 7.95 7.80 9.56
CA TRP A 689 8.58 6.86 8.65
C TRP A 689 7.61 5.85 8.04
N SER A 690 6.30 6.01 8.26
CA SER A 690 5.28 5.04 7.83
C SER A 690 5.66 3.59 8.19
N SER A 691 6.28 3.41 9.36
CA SER A 691 6.80 2.13 9.81
C SER A 691 5.65 1.18 10.11
N ALA A 692 5.57 0.04 9.44
CA ALA A 692 4.53 -0.98 9.61
C ALA A 692 4.33 -1.41 11.07
N THR A 693 5.35 -1.25 11.91
CA THR A 693 5.32 -1.49 13.35
C THR A 693 4.34 -0.58 14.08
N TYR A 694 4.05 0.61 13.56
CA TYR A 694 2.97 1.48 14.06
C TYR A 694 1.60 0.78 13.99
N LEU A 695 1.26 0.15 12.85
CA LEU A 695 0.01 -0.61 12.72
C LEU A 695 -0.01 -1.78 13.68
N TYR A 696 1.13 -2.47 13.81
CA TYR A 696 1.29 -3.61 14.69
C TYR A 696 1.16 -3.26 16.18
N ILE A 697 1.68 -2.12 16.63
CA ILE A 697 1.48 -1.62 18.01
C ILE A 697 0.01 -1.36 18.29
N VAL A 698 -0.72 -0.92 17.27
CA VAL A 698 -2.15 -0.69 17.39
C VAL A 698 -2.95 -1.98 17.25
N ASP A 699 -2.43 -3.01 16.60
CA ASP A 699 -2.95 -4.39 16.72
C ASP A 699 -2.65 -5.00 18.09
N PHE A 700 -1.52 -4.66 18.70
CA PHE A 700 -1.14 -5.14 20.03
C PHE A 700 -2.04 -4.56 21.13
N THR A 701 -2.46 -3.28 21.03
CA THR A 701 -3.55 -2.74 21.88
C THR A 701 -4.87 -3.50 21.65
N ARG A 702 -5.18 -3.92 20.41
CA ARG A 702 -6.40 -4.69 20.06
C ARG A 702 -6.43 -6.03 20.78
N GLU A 703 -5.32 -6.76 20.77
CA GLU A 703 -5.25 -8.12 21.32
C GLU A 703 -5.12 -8.13 22.84
N GLY A 704 -4.30 -7.24 23.43
CA GLY A 704 -4.20 -7.07 24.88
C GLY A 704 -5.53 -6.63 25.53
N ALA A 705 -6.31 -5.77 24.87
CA ALA A 705 -7.63 -5.34 25.36
C ALA A 705 -8.72 -6.43 25.19
N CYS A 706 -8.62 -7.27 24.16
CA CYS A 706 -9.50 -8.43 23.99
C CYS A 706 -9.31 -9.44 25.14
N PHE A 707 -8.05 -9.67 25.53
CA PHE A 707 -7.72 -10.47 26.72
C PHE A 707 -8.19 -9.79 28.01
N SER A 708 -8.05 -8.48 28.17
CA SER A 708 -8.61 -7.72 29.30
C SER A 708 -10.14 -7.85 29.42
N ARG A 709 -10.90 -7.81 28.31
CA ARG A 709 -12.37 -8.02 28.33
C ARG A 709 -12.79 -9.44 28.67
N VAL A 710 -12.03 -10.44 28.24
CA VAL A 710 -12.20 -11.84 28.67
C VAL A 710 -11.95 -12.01 30.17
N LEU A 711 -11.11 -11.14 30.75
CA LEU A 711 -10.83 -11.10 32.19
C LEU A 711 -11.86 -10.24 32.96
N ALA A 712 -12.49 -9.24 32.33
CA ALA A 712 -13.38 -8.25 32.96
C ALA A 712 -14.90 -8.53 32.85
N SER A 713 -15.37 -9.56 32.14
CA SER A 713 -16.82 -9.83 31.99
C SER A 713 -17.53 -10.38 33.25
N LEU A 714 -17.11 -10.00 34.46
CA LEU A 714 -17.86 -10.15 35.72
C LEU A 714 -17.59 -8.93 36.62
N SER A 715 -18.26 -7.82 36.36
CA SER A 715 -18.56 -6.85 37.42
C SER A 715 -19.66 -5.88 37.00
N GLY A 716 -20.78 -5.86 37.74
CA GLY A 716 -21.68 -4.70 37.82
C GLY A 716 -23.17 -4.97 37.57
N SER A 717 -24.00 -4.76 38.60
CA SER A 717 -25.45 -4.91 38.61
C SER A 717 -26.20 -3.57 38.53
N SER A 718 -27.30 -3.47 37.78
CA SER A 718 -28.55 -2.78 38.18
C SER A 718 -29.64 -2.97 37.11
N THR A 719 -30.89 -2.86 37.56
CA THR A 719 -32.18 -3.08 36.88
C THR A 719 -32.69 -1.82 36.18
N ILE A 720 -33.33 -1.94 35.00
CA ILE A 720 -34.59 -1.29 34.55
C ILE A 720 -34.85 -1.71 33.09
N THR A 721 -36.13 -1.89 32.78
CA THR A 721 -36.77 -2.56 31.64
C THR A 721 -36.83 -1.75 30.34
N GLY A 722 -36.81 -2.43 29.18
CA GLY A 722 -37.31 -1.91 27.89
C GLY A 722 -36.77 -2.67 26.66
N ASN A 723 -37.60 -3.53 26.06
CA ASN A 723 -37.37 -4.23 24.77
C ASN A 723 -37.40 -3.24 23.59
N GLY A 724 -36.82 -3.46 22.40
CA GLY A 724 -36.17 -4.61 21.75
C GLY A 724 -35.72 -4.20 20.33
N ASP A 725 -35.02 -5.06 19.58
CA ASP A 725 -34.73 -4.86 18.15
C ASP A 725 -34.57 -6.23 17.43
N ASP A 726 -35.46 -6.51 16.47
CA ASP A 726 -35.60 -7.77 15.75
C ASP A 726 -35.48 -7.52 14.21
N PRO A 727 -34.88 -8.40 13.39
CA PRO A 727 -34.63 -8.17 11.95
C PRO A 727 -35.90 -8.09 11.09
N LEU A 728 -37.06 -8.51 11.60
CA LEU A 728 -38.37 -8.34 10.97
C LEU A 728 -38.78 -6.86 10.80
N LEU A 729 -38.16 -5.93 11.54
CA LEU A 729 -38.52 -4.51 11.47
C LEU A 729 -38.09 -3.78 10.18
N LYS A 730 -37.08 -4.28 9.46
CA LYS A 730 -36.55 -3.59 8.26
C LYS A 730 -37.41 -3.80 7.03
N THR A 731 -37.96 -4.99 6.82
CA THR A 731 -38.93 -5.26 5.74
C THR A 731 -40.26 -4.57 6.00
N THR A 732 -40.73 -4.53 7.25
CA THR A 732 -41.98 -3.83 7.61
C THR A 732 -41.92 -2.32 7.37
N PHE A 733 -40.78 -1.67 7.62
CA PHE A 733 -40.64 -0.23 7.35
C PHE A 733 -40.70 0.08 5.84
N SER A 734 -40.01 -0.72 5.03
CA SER A 734 -40.03 -0.59 3.56
C SER A 734 -41.41 -0.88 2.97
N ASP A 735 -42.10 -1.90 3.50
CA ASP A 735 -43.44 -2.28 3.10
C ASP A 735 -44.49 -1.22 3.46
N GLU A 736 -44.42 -0.64 4.66
CA GLU A 736 -45.29 0.47 5.08
C GLU A 736 -45.12 1.71 4.20
N LEU A 737 -43.87 2.08 3.87
CA LEU A 737 -43.59 3.20 2.97
C LEU A 737 -44.14 2.96 1.57
N LEU A 738 -44.03 1.73 1.06
CA LEU A 738 -44.55 1.39 -0.25
C LEU A 738 -46.09 1.37 -0.26
N LEU A 739 -46.72 0.89 0.81
CA LEU A 739 -48.17 0.94 0.99
C LEU A 739 -48.68 2.39 1.06
N LEU A 740 -48.01 3.27 1.80
CA LEU A 740 -48.30 4.70 1.86
C LEU A 740 -48.13 5.40 0.50
N ALA A 741 -47.08 5.07 -0.24
CA ALA A 741 -46.88 5.57 -1.60
C ALA A 741 -48.01 5.10 -2.53
N SER A 742 -48.43 3.84 -2.41
CA SER A 742 -49.49 3.25 -3.22
C SER A 742 -50.88 3.87 -2.95
N SER A 743 -51.17 4.28 -1.70
CA SER A 743 -52.44 4.91 -1.34
C SER A 743 -52.48 6.40 -1.67
N SER A 744 -51.32 7.07 -1.68
CA SER A 744 -51.24 8.52 -1.88
C SER A 744 -51.08 8.93 -3.35
N CYS A 745 -50.63 8.02 -4.24
CA CYS A 745 -50.22 8.35 -5.61
C CYS A 745 -50.80 7.37 -6.68
N PRO A 746 -52.11 7.35 -6.94
CA PRO A 746 -52.73 6.40 -7.90
C PRO A 746 -52.38 6.65 -9.38
N ARG A 747 -51.84 7.83 -9.72
CA ARG A 747 -51.42 8.20 -11.10
C ARG A 747 -49.91 8.04 -11.35
N LEU A 748 -49.22 7.27 -10.52
CA LEU A 748 -47.77 7.13 -10.61
C LEU A 748 -47.35 6.40 -11.89
N GLN A 749 -46.48 7.03 -12.69
CA GLN A 749 -45.95 6.44 -13.93
C GLN A 749 -44.56 5.82 -13.73
N GLY A 750 -43.75 6.34 -12.82
CA GLY A 750 -42.42 5.81 -12.50
C GLY A 750 -42.18 5.76 -11.00
N LEU A 751 -41.68 4.64 -10.49
CA LEU A 751 -41.33 4.46 -9.09
C LEU A 751 -39.89 3.94 -8.96
N ARG A 752 -39.07 4.69 -8.21
CA ARG A 752 -37.72 4.24 -7.82
C ARG A 752 -37.62 4.17 -6.30
N PHE A 753 -37.65 2.95 -5.78
CA PHE A 753 -37.68 2.65 -4.36
C PHE A 753 -36.45 1.80 -3.97
N LEU A 754 -35.44 2.44 -3.38
CA LEU A 754 -34.17 1.79 -3.00
C LEU A 754 -34.05 1.55 -1.49
N ALA A 755 -35.11 1.82 -0.73
CA ALA A 755 -35.14 1.66 0.72
C ALA A 755 -35.44 0.20 1.08
N GLY A 756 -34.41 -0.63 1.25
CA GLY A 756 -34.53 -2.02 1.73
C GLY A 756 -35.30 -2.98 0.80
N PRO A 757 -35.22 -4.31 1.04
CA PRO A 757 -35.99 -5.28 0.26
C PRO A 757 -37.49 -5.18 0.53
N VAL A 758 -38.30 -5.34 -0.52
CA VAL A 758 -39.77 -5.23 -0.48
C VAL A 758 -40.42 -6.61 -0.50
N SER A 759 -41.51 -6.82 0.25
CA SER A 759 -42.27 -8.07 0.21
C SER A 759 -43.25 -8.17 -0.96
N ARG A 760 -43.58 -9.40 -1.36
CA ARG A 760 -44.54 -9.70 -2.43
C ARG A 760 -45.92 -9.09 -2.18
N SER A 761 -46.40 -9.09 -0.93
CA SER A 761 -47.70 -8.50 -0.55
C SER A 761 -47.78 -7.02 -0.87
N SER A 762 -46.71 -6.26 -0.61
CA SER A 762 -46.66 -4.82 -0.89
C SER A 762 -46.65 -4.53 -2.39
N LEU A 763 -45.99 -5.37 -3.19
CA LEU A 763 -45.96 -5.26 -4.65
C LEU A 763 -47.32 -5.59 -5.27
N ILE A 764 -48.04 -6.58 -4.74
CA ILE A 764 -49.41 -6.89 -5.18
C ILE A 764 -50.34 -5.70 -4.85
N SER A 765 -50.22 -5.13 -3.65
CA SER A 765 -50.99 -3.92 -3.29
C SER A 765 -50.69 -2.76 -4.25
N LEU A 766 -49.42 -2.50 -4.54
CA LEU A 766 -48.98 -1.47 -5.49
C LEU A 766 -49.54 -1.70 -6.90
N SER A 767 -49.57 -2.95 -7.37
CA SER A 767 -50.12 -3.30 -8.69
C SER A 767 -51.62 -2.99 -8.80
N SER A 768 -52.37 -3.15 -7.70
CA SER A 768 -53.81 -2.91 -7.68
C SER A 768 -54.20 -1.42 -7.66
N THR A 769 -53.33 -0.56 -7.10
CA THR A 769 -53.58 0.89 -6.95
C THR A 769 -52.92 1.73 -8.04
N CYS A 770 -51.73 1.34 -8.53
CA CYS A 770 -50.96 2.08 -9.53
C CYS A 770 -50.95 1.37 -10.90
N THR A 771 -52.12 1.23 -11.54
CA THR A 771 -52.28 0.48 -12.80
C THR A 771 -51.61 1.12 -14.03
N GLN A 772 -51.23 2.41 -13.93
CA GLN A 772 -50.54 3.17 -14.99
C GLN A 772 -49.00 3.17 -14.86
N LEU A 773 -48.44 2.36 -13.96
CA LEU A 773 -47.00 2.34 -13.71
C LEU A 773 -46.24 1.75 -14.91
N THR A 774 -45.34 2.54 -15.51
CA THR A 774 -44.53 2.18 -16.68
C THR A 774 -43.07 1.88 -16.33
N SER A 775 -42.54 2.42 -15.23
CA SER A 775 -41.16 2.20 -14.78
C SER A 775 -41.10 1.85 -13.29
N LEU A 776 -40.44 0.75 -12.93
CA LEU A 776 -40.33 0.26 -11.55
C LEU A 776 -38.89 -0.13 -11.23
N CYS A 777 -38.32 0.45 -10.17
CA CYS A 777 -37.00 0.12 -9.64
C CYS A 777 -37.09 -0.19 -8.15
N ILE A 778 -36.75 -1.43 -7.76
CA ILE A 778 -36.94 -1.97 -6.41
C ILE A 778 -35.78 -2.86 -5.96
N ASN A 779 -35.68 -3.07 -4.65
CA ASN A 779 -34.80 -4.08 -4.06
C ASN A 779 -35.61 -5.31 -3.65
N LEU A 780 -35.09 -6.50 -3.92
CA LEU A 780 -35.70 -7.77 -3.52
C LEU A 780 -34.68 -8.61 -2.73
N SER A 781 -35.16 -9.42 -1.79
CA SER A 781 -34.35 -10.45 -1.13
C SER A 781 -34.44 -11.76 -1.92
N SER A 782 -33.33 -12.50 -2.01
CA SER A 782 -33.33 -13.88 -2.52
C SER A 782 -34.06 -14.81 -1.53
N PRO A 783 -34.81 -15.86 -1.97
CA PRO A 783 -35.07 -16.27 -3.36
C PRO A 783 -36.10 -15.39 -4.10
N LEU A 784 -35.98 -15.32 -5.43
CA LEU A 784 -36.75 -14.39 -6.27
C LEU A 784 -38.02 -15.04 -6.85
N PHE A 785 -39.18 -14.67 -6.32
CA PHE A 785 -40.47 -15.04 -6.89
C PHE A 785 -41.07 -13.89 -7.70
N LEU A 786 -40.97 -13.95 -9.04
CA LEU A 786 -41.26 -12.81 -9.93
C LEU A 786 -42.65 -12.84 -10.60
N THR A 787 -43.51 -13.81 -10.26
CA THR A 787 -44.83 -13.98 -10.87
C THR A 787 -45.80 -12.81 -10.63
N TRP A 788 -45.54 -11.98 -9.62
CA TRP A 788 -46.29 -10.75 -9.36
C TRP A 788 -46.19 -9.72 -10.50
N LEU A 789 -45.20 -9.83 -11.39
CA LEU A 789 -45.06 -8.96 -12.56
C LEU A 789 -46.27 -9.03 -13.51
N LEU A 790 -47.00 -10.15 -13.51
CA LEU A 790 -48.23 -10.31 -14.29
C LEU A 790 -49.33 -9.32 -13.90
N ASN A 791 -49.27 -8.78 -12.67
CA ASN A 791 -50.24 -7.81 -12.18
C ASN A 791 -49.95 -6.37 -12.65
N PHE A 792 -48.83 -6.15 -13.36
CA PHE A 792 -48.43 -4.84 -13.88
C PHE A 792 -48.57 -4.78 -15.42
N PRO A 793 -49.78 -4.52 -15.96
CA PRO A 793 -50.03 -4.61 -17.40
C PRO A 793 -49.35 -3.50 -18.23
N SER A 794 -49.01 -2.37 -17.61
CA SER A 794 -48.44 -1.19 -18.27
C SER A 794 -46.92 -1.09 -18.15
N LEU A 795 -46.26 -2.03 -17.46
CA LEU A 795 -44.85 -1.92 -17.09
C LEU A 795 -43.93 -2.19 -18.29
N LYS A 796 -43.11 -1.18 -18.61
CA LYS A 796 -42.14 -1.22 -19.71
C LYS A 796 -40.70 -1.26 -19.23
N GLU A 797 -40.40 -0.65 -18.09
CA GLU A 797 -39.04 -0.62 -17.52
C GLU A 797 -39.03 -1.26 -16.14
N LEU A 798 -38.15 -2.25 -15.95
CA LEU A 798 -37.99 -2.95 -14.68
C LEU A 798 -36.52 -2.95 -14.26
N SER A 799 -36.24 -2.51 -13.03
CA SER A 799 -34.93 -2.59 -12.41
C SER A 799 -35.02 -3.32 -11.07
N ILE A 800 -34.33 -4.45 -10.95
CA ILE A 800 -34.29 -5.25 -9.73
C ILE A 800 -32.85 -5.27 -9.19
N MET A 801 -32.70 -4.90 -7.92
CA MET A 801 -31.46 -5.08 -7.17
C MET A 801 -31.65 -6.18 -6.12
N VAL A 802 -30.87 -7.25 -6.24
CA VAL A 802 -30.97 -8.40 -5.33
C VAL A 802 -30.09 -8.15 -4.10
N CYS A 803 -30.71 -8.19 -2.93
CA CYS A 803 -30.06 -8.07 -1.63
C CYS A 803 -29.86 -9.47 -1.04
N HIS A 804 -28.61 -9.85 -0.83
CA HIS A 804 -28.25 -11.12 -0.19
C HIS A 804 -28.04 -10.90 1.31
N GLY A 805 -28.84 -11.57 2.14
CA GLY A 805 -28.66 -11.60 3.60
C GLY A 805 -27.96 -12.88 4.03
N GLU A 806 -26.93 -12.79 4.86
CA GLU A 806 -26.34 -13.95 5.52
C GLU A 806 -27.34 -14.48 6.56
N GLY A 807 -28.19 -15.44 6.19
CA GLY A 807 -29.07 -16.13 7.15
C GLY A 807 -30.49 -16.45 6.71
N PHE A 808 -30.79 -16.60 5.42
CA PHE A 808 -32.03 -17.30 5.04
C PHE A 808 -31.79 -18.81 5.10
N ASP A 809 -32.20 -19.42 6.21
CA ASP A 809 -32.39 -20.86 6.28
C ASP A 809 -33.42 -21.28 5.21
N HIS A 810 -33.04 -22.20 4.32
CA HIS A 810 -33.88 -22.79 3.27
C HIS A 810 -35.07 -23.64 3.81
N GLU A 811 -35.47 -23.48 5.07
CA GLU A 811 -36.47 -24.34 5.73
C GLU A 811 -37.91 -23.80 5.73
N ILE A 812 -38.15 -22.57 5.26
CA ILE A 812 -39.53 -22.04 5.12
C ILE A 812 -39.85 -21.78 3.66
N GLU A 813 -40.05 -22.85 2.89
CA GLU A 813 -41.07 -22.93 1.82
C GLU A 813 -41.17 -24.31 1.13
N ASN A 814 -40.76 -25.40 1.77
CA ASN A 814 -41.08 -26.77 1.31
C ASN A 814 -42.59 -27.14 1.42
N ASN A 815 -43.48 -26.19 1.74
CA ASN A 815 -44.92 -26.39 1.84
C ASN A 815 -45.76 -25.61 0.82
N LEU A 816 -45.15 -24.94 -0.17
CA LEU A 816 -45.85 -24.41 -1.33
C LEU A 816 -45.28 -25.08 -2.58
N GLY A 817 -46.12 -25.91 -3.20
CA GLY A 817 -45.71 -26.93 -4.15
C GLY A 817 -44.77 -26.46 -5.27
N TYR A 818 -43.75 -27.29 -5.50
CA TYR A 818 -43.17 -27.53 -6.82
C TYR A 818 -44.31 -27.75 -7.83
N GLY A 819 -44.67 -26.73 -8.59
CA GLY A 819 -45.78 -26.87 -9.55
C GLY A 819 -46.26 -25.65 -10.31
N HIS A 820 -45.50 -24.54 -10.42
CA HIS A 820 -45.99 -23.36 -11.16
C HIS A 820 -45.02 -22.69 -12.15
N ASP A 821 -43.84 -23.26 -12.44
CA ASP A 821 -42.87 -22.65 -13.38
C ASP A 821 -43.04 -23.04 -14.86
N ASP A 822 -44.09 -23.80 -15.21
CA ASP A 822 -44.30 -24.35 -16.56
C ASP A 822 -45.26 -23.54 -17.45
N PHE A 823 -45.71 -22.35 -17.02
CA PHE A 823 -46.53 -21.47 -17.87
C PHE A 823 -45.72 -20.29 -18.42
N ASP A 824 -45.52 -20.27 -19.74
CA ASP A 824 -44.93 -19.15 -20.47
C ASP A 824 -45.95 -17.99 -20.54
N ALA A 825 -45.72 -16.93 -19.76
CA ALA A 825 -46.51 -15.70 -19.82
C ALA A 825 -45.71 -14.59 -20.50
N GLU A 826 -46.32 -13.82 -21.41
CA GLU A 826 -45.64 -12.69 -22.07
C GLU A 826 -45.67 -11.43 -21.21
N LEU A 827 -44.49 -10.89 -20.88
CA LEU A 827 -44.34 -9.59 -20.22
C LEU A 827 -44.11 -8.47 -21.24
N GLY A 828 -44.75 -7.32 -21.05
CA GLY A 828 -44.61 -6.12 -21.89
C GLY A 828 -43.33 -5.30 -21.68
N ILE A 829 -42.31 -5.87 -21.03
CA ILE A 829 -41.10 -5.15 -20.60
C ILE A 829 -40.18 -4.90 -21.80
N GLU A 830 -39.83 -3.63 -22.03
CA GLU A 830 -38.92 -3.17 -23.09
C GLU A 830 -37.49 -2.91 -22.56
N SER A 831 -37.33 -2.57 -21.28
CA SER A 831 -36.04 -2.29 -20.63
C SER A 831 -35.92 -3.05 -19.31
N LEU A 832 -34.88 -3.88 -19.18
CA LEU A 832 -34.65 -4.72 -18.01
C LEU A 832 -33.25 -4.48 -17.45
N CYS A 833 -33.17 -4.08 -16.18
CA CYS A 833 -31.93 -3.91 -15.43
C CYS A 833 -31.89 -4.86 -14.23
N LEU A 834 -30.94 -5.77 -14.19
CA LEU A 834 -30.75 -6.69 -13.07
C LEU A 834 -29.39 -6.47 -12.42
N SER A 835 -29.36 -6.48 -11.09
CA SER A 835 -28.15 -6.27 -10.31
C SER A 835 -27.99 -7.31 -9.21
N GLY A 836 -26.79 -7.92 -9.10
CA GLY A 836 -26.43 -8.80 -7.99
C GLY A 836 -26.90 -10.25 -8.11
N ILE A 837 -27.20 -10.74 -9.31
CA ILE A 837 -27.67 -12.11 -9.55
C ILE A 837 -26.55 -13.13 -9.30
N ARG A 838 -26.83 -14.19 -8.55
CA ARG A 838 -25.93 -15.33 -8.27
C ARG A 838 -26.44 -16.64 -8.87
N THR A 839 -25.62 -17.68 -8.81
CA THR A 839 -25.94 -19.02 -9.35
C THR A 839 -27.08 -19.73 -8.62
N ASP A 840 -27.35 -19.32 -7.39
CA ASP A 840 -28.37 -19.83 -6.48
C ASP A 840 -29.65 -18.98 -6.48
N ASP A 841 -29.80 -18.00 -7.37
CA ASP A 841 -31.05 -17.25 -7.51
C ASP A 841 -32.05 -18.01 -8.41
N TRP A 842 -33.02 -18.67 -7.77
CA TRP A 842 -34.11 -19.39 -8.42
C TRP A 842 -35.13 -18.41 -9.03
N GLY A 843 -35.88 -18.85 -10.05
CA GLY A 843 -36.95 -18.05 -10.68
C GLY A 843 -36.52 -17.20 -11.89
N MET A 844 -35.22 -17.05 -12.13
CA MET A 844 -34.71 -16.33 -13.31
C MET A 844 -35.07 -16.99 -14.64
N GLY A 845 -35.11 -18.33 -14.67
CA GLY A 845 -35.50 -19.09 -15.86
C GLY A 845 -36.90 -18.71 -16.37
N TRP A 846 -37.85 -18.46 -15.46
CA TRP A 846 -39.19 -17.96 -15.80
C TRP A 846 -39.13 -16.55 -16.38
N LEU A 847 -38.42 -15.62 -15.72
CA LEU A 847 -38.27 -14.24 -16.21
C LEU A 847 -37.75 -14.21 -17.65
N TRP A 848 -36.72 -15.01 -17.95
CA TRP A 848 -36.13 -15.07 -19.29
C TRP A 848 -37.07 -15.65 -20.35
N ARG A 849 -37.91 -16.62 -19.99
CA ARG A 849 -38.96 -17.14 -20.90
C ARG A 849 -40.05 -16.11 -21.15
N SER A 850 -40.35 -15.29 -20.15
CA SER A 850 -41.42 -14.29 -20.18
C SER A 850 -41.04 -12.95 -20.82
N CYS A 851 -39.76 -12.61 -20.90
CA CYS A 851 -39.25 -11.33 -21.43
C CYS A 851 -38.86 -11.41 -22.92
N ASN A 852 -39.82 -11.52 -23.84
CA ASN A 852 -39.56 -11.60 -25.28
C ASN A 852 -39.57 -10.24 -26.02
N LYS A 853 -40.00 -9.16 -25.38
CA LYS A 853 -40.09 -7.80 -25.96
C LYS A 853 -38.97 -6.84 -25.51
N VAL A 854 -37.98 -7.35 -24.77
CA VAL A 854 -36.88 -6.55 -24.23
C VAL A 854 -35.99 -6.05 -25.37
N LYS A 855 -35.84 -4.73 -25.45
CA LYS A 855 -34.92 -4.03 -26.35
C LYS A 855 -33.63 -3.63 -25.65
N LYS A 856 -33.70 -3.33 -24.34
CA LYS A 856 -32.55 -2.90 -23.55
C LYS A 856 -32.34 -3.82 -22.35
N LEU A 857 -31.16 -4.42 -22.27
CA LEU A 857 -30.75 -5.29 -21.17
C LEU A 857 -29.52 -4.74 -20.46
N GLN A 858 -29.62 -4.56 -19.14
CA GLN A 858 -28.50 -4.14 -18.30
C GLN A 858 -28.26 -5.18 -17.20
N LEU A 859 -27.05 -5.74 -17.14
CA LEU A 859 -26.61 -6.63 -16.06
C LEU A 859 -25.49 -5.94 -15.28
N ARG A 860 -25.63 -5.87 -13.95
CA ARG A 860 -24.69 -5.16 -13.06
C ARG A 860 -24.25 -6.05 -11.90
N SER A 861 -22.94 -6.28 -11.76
CA SER A 861 -22.39 -7.13 -10.69
C SER A 861 -23.08 -8.50 -10.59
N CYS A 862 -23.40 -9.11 -11.73
CA CYS A 862 -24.03 -10.43 -11.80
C CYS A 862 -22.94 -11.50 -11.92
N GLU A 863 -22.99 -12.50 -11.05
CA GLU A 863 -22.12 -13.68 -11.09
C GLU A 863 -22.69 -14.78 -12.00
N SER A 864 -24.01 -14.80 -12.19
CA SER A 864 -24.73 -15.69 -13.10
C SER A 864 -25.91 -14.97 -13.77
N ILE A 865 -26.52 -15.62 -14.76
CA ILE A 865 -27.82 -15.23 -15.34
C ILE A 865 -28.99 -15.91 -14.58
N GLY A 866 -28.68 -16.72 -13.56
CA GLY A 866 -29.62 -17.46 -12.72
C GLY A 866 -29.10 -18.88 -12.42
N ASP A 867 -30.01 -19.81 -12.19
CA ASP A 867 -29.73 -21.24 -12.04
C ASP A 867 -29.21 -21.89 -13.35
N GLY A 868 -28.75 -23.15 -13.26
CA GLY A 868 -28.16 -23.88 -14.40
C GLY A 868 -29.09 -24.03 -15.62
N GLY A 869 -30.41 -23.93 -15.45
CA GLY A 869 -31.40 -23.95 -16.53
C GLY A 869 -31.71 -22.58 -17.15
N SER A 870 -31.32 -21.49 -16.50
CA SER A 870 -31.64 -20.13 -16.93
C SER A 870 -30.95 -19.70 -18.23
N PHE A 871 -29.77 -20.26 -18.56
CA PHE A 871 -29.05 -19.92 -19.79
C PHE A 871 -29.77 -20.35 -21.07
N SER A 872 -30.48 -21.48 -21.09
CA SER A 872 -31.28 -21.88 -22.25
C SER A 872 -32.50 -20.98 -22.46
N SER A 873 -33.09 -20.51 -21.37
CA SER A 873 -34.20 -19.55 -21.42
C SER A 873 -33.71 -18.17 -21.85
N PHE A 874 -32.51 -17.75 -21.40
CA PHE A 874 -31.92 -16.44 -21.71
C PHE A 874 -31.82 -16.17 -23.21
N VAL A 875 -31.53 -17.19 -24.02
CA VAL A 875 -31.44 -17.08 -25.48
C VAL A 875 -32.73 -16.54 -26.12
N ARG A 876 -33.91 -16.86 -25.55
CA ARG A 876 -35.20 -16.35 -26.06
C ARG A 876 -35.33 -14.83 -25.95
N CYS A 877 -34.72 -14.24 -24.92
CA CYS A 877 -34.70 -12.80 -24.70
C CYS A 877 -33.82 -12.07 -25.75
N LEU A 878 -32.82 -12.75 -26.33
CA LEU A 878 -31.79 -12.10 -27.16
C LEU A 878 -32.21 -11.71 -28.58
N GLN A 879 -33.31 -12.27 -29.11
CA GLN A 879 -33.68 -12.13 -30.53
C GLN A 879 -34.12 -10.71 -30.93
N GLY A 880 -34.63 -9.92 -29.98
CA GLY A 880 -35.12 -8.55 -30.21
C GLY A 880 -34.29 -7.44 -29.55
N ILE A 881 -33.16 -7.79 -28.92
CA ILE A 881 -32.36 -6.84 -28.15
C ILE A 881 -31.61 -5.86 -29.07
N GLN A 882 -31.64 -4.59 -28.70
CA GLN A 882 -30.99 -3.47 -29.37
C GLN A 882 -29.83 -2.90 -28.54
N GLU A 883 -29.91 -2.93 -27.21
CA GLU A 883 -28.88 -2.43 -26.32
C GLU A 883 -28.55 -3.44 -25.22
N VAL A 884 -27.26 -3.75 -25.06
CA VAL A 884 -26.75 -4.57 -23.94
C VAL A 884 -25.69 -3.81 -23.17
N GLU A 885 -25.84 -3.75 -21.86
CA GLU A 885 -24.81 -3.24 -20.95
C GLU A 885 -24.43 -4.31 -19.92
N LEU A 886 -23.16 -4.69 -19.90
CA LEU A 886 -22.57 -5.59 -18.92
C LEU A 886 -21.60 -4.79 -18.06
N ARG A 887 -21.91 -4.63 -16.76
CA ARG A 887 -21.07 -3.87 -15.83
C ARG A 887 -20.62 -4.79 -14.71
N THR A 888 -19.31 -4.92 -14.51
CA THR A 888 -18.71 -5.73 -13.42
C THR A 888 -19.22 -7.18 -13.40
N CYS A 889 -19.41 -7.78 -14.58
CA CYS A 889 -20.01 -9.12 -14.77
C CYS A 889 -18.99 -10.16 -15.29
N ARG A 890 -17.77 -10.17 -14.75
CA ARG A 890 -16.63 -10.92 -15.30
C ARG A 890 -16.91 -12.41 -15.57
N SER A 891 -17.70 -13.07 -14.73
CA SER A 891 -17.99 -14.51 -14.85
C SER A 891 -18.91 -14.87 -16.01
N ILE A 892 -19.81 -13.96 -16.42
CA ILE A 892 -20.82 -14.24 -17.45
C ILE A 892 -20.57 -13.52 -18.77
N VAL A 893 -19.72 -12.49 -18.80
CA VAL A 893 -19.54 -11.64 -19.99
C VAL A 893 -19.23 -12.47 -21.24
N ASP A 894 -18.30 -13.43 -21.17
CA ASP A 894 -17.93 -14.25 -22.33
C ASP A 894 -19.09 -15.14 -22.82
N GLY A 895 -19.83 -15.73 -21.88
CA GLY A 895 -21.00 -16.54 -22.19
C GLY A 895 -22.10 -15.70 -22.84
N VAL A 896 -22.33 -14.49 -22.34
CA VAL A 896 -23.30 -13.53 -22.91
C VAL A 896 -22.85 -13.08 -24.30
N LEU A 897 -21.59 -12.67 -24.47
CA LEU A 897 -21.04 -12.25 -25.76
C LEU A 897 -21.15 -13.36 -26.82
N LEU A 898 -20.85 -14.60 -26.45
CA LEU A 898 -21.01 -15.75 -27.34
C LEU A 898 -22.47 -15.92 -27.79
N LYS A 899 -23.43 -15.86 -26.85
CA LYS A 899 -24.86 -15.98 -27.19
C LYS A 899 -25.41 -14.79 -27.96
N LEU A 900 -24.89 -13.59 -27.72
CA LEU A 900 -25.21 -12.43 -28.55
C LEU A 900 -24.69 -12.60 -29.98
N ALA A 901 -23.49 -13.15 -30.18
CA ALA A 901 -22.95 -13.41 -31.50
C ALA A 901 -23.78 -14.44 -32.29
N GLU A 902 -24.28 -15.47 -31.60
CA GLU A 902 -25.05 -16.58 -32.19
C GLU A 902 -26.52 -16.23 -32.47
N TYR A 903 -27.17 -15.45 -31.60
CA TYR A 903 -28.64 -15.31 -31.59
C TYR A 903 -29.16 -13.88 -31.72
N SER A 904 -28.30 -12.86 -31.62
CA SER A 904 -28.72 -11.47 -31.79
C SER A 904 -28.45 -11.02 -33.23
N HIS A 905 -29.44 -10.37 -33.85
CA HIS A 905 -29.33 -9.78 -35.18
C HIS A 905 -29.67 -8.28 -35.19
N SER A 906 -30.28 -7.78 -34.10
CA SER A 906 -30.78 -6.41 -33.98
C SER A 906 -29.95 -5.53 -33.05
N LEU A 907 -28.80 -5.99 -32.56
CA LEU A 907 -28.00 -5.25 -31.58
C LEU A 907 -27.38 -4.00 -32.21
N ILE A 908 -27.66 -2.84 -31.60
CA ILE A 908 -27.21 -1.51 -32.04
C ILE A 908 -26.12 -0.98 -31.10
N SER A 909 -26.22 -1.26 -29.80
CA SER A 909 -25.30 -0.75 -28.78
C SER A 909 -24.81 -1.86 -27.85
N LEU A 910 -23.50 -1.92 -27.65
CA LEU A 910 -22.86 -2.81 -26.68
C LEU A 910 -21.97 -2.00 -25.74
N LEU A 911 -22.19 -2.19 -24.43
CA LEU A 911 -21.28 -1.71 -23.39
C LEU A 911 -20.77 -2.88 -22.56
N VAL A 912 -19.45 -2.99 -22.42
CA VAL A 912 -18.79 -3.94 -21.53
C VAL A 912 -17.86 -3.17 -20.61
N TYR A 913 -18.14 -3.19 -19.31
CA TYR A 913 -17.31 -2.60 -18.28
C TYR A 913 -16.81 -3.71 -17.35
N ASP A 914 -15.49 -3.88 -17.32
CA ASP A 914 -14.78 -4.84 -16.47
C ASP A 914 -15.18 -6.31 -16.77
N GLY A 915 -14.66 -6.83 -17.90
CA GLY A 915 -14.88 -8.20 -18.37
C GLY A 915 -14.57 -8.35 -19.88
N GLY A 916 -14.69 -9.58 -20.39
CA GLY A 916 -14.44 -9.91 -21.80
C GLY A 916 -13.05 -10.49 -22.01
N SER A 917 -12.95 -11.81 -22.10
CA SER A 917 -11.70 -12.47 -22.45
C SER A 917 -11.32 -12.25 -23.91
N ARG A 918 -10.05 -12.52 -24.22
CA ARG A 918 -9.54 -12.51 -25.59
C ARG A 918 -10.44 -13.29 -26.55
N GLU A 919 -10.80 -14.53 -26.19
CA GLU A 919 -11.60 -15.39 -27.07
C GLU A 919 -13.06 -14.94 -27.14
N GLY A 920 -13.66 -14.51 -26.02
CA GLY A 920 -15.04 -14.03 -25.99
C GLY A 920 -15.26 -12.81 -26.88
N LEU A 921 -14.37 -11.82 -26.77
CA LEU A 921 -14.40 -10.61 -27.61
C LEU A 921 -14.12 -10.93 -29.08
N LEU A 922 -13.11 -11.76 -29.37
CA LEU A 922 -12.79 -12.13 -30.74
C LEU A 922 -13.94 -12.86 -31.42
N ARG A 923 -14.56 -13.83 -30.74
CA ARG A 923 -15.71 -14.56 -31.28
C ARG A 923 -16.88 -13.63 -31.57
N PHE A 924 -17.19 -12.74 -30.63
CA PHE A 924 -18.25 -11.77 -30.83
C PHE A 924 -17.96 -10.85 -32.02
N PHE A 925 -16.78 -10.23 -32.08
CA PHE A 925 -16.44 -9.34 -33.18
C PHE A 925 -16.29 -10.02 -34.53
N SER A 926 -15.94 -11.32 -34.56
CA SER A 926 -15.75 -12.05 -35.81
C SER A 926 -17.03 -12.69 -36.35
N HIS A 927 -17.92 -13.16 -35.47
CA HIS A 927 -19.10 -13.96 -35.86
C HIS A 927 -20.44 -13.22 -35.68
N SER A 928 -20.46 -12.06 -35.03
CA SER A 928 -21.68 -11.28 -34.89
C SER A 928 -22.18 -10.80 -36.26
N SER A 929 -23.48 -10.97 -36.50
CA SER A 929 -24.17 -10.49 -37.70
C SER A 929 -24.87 -9.15 -37.48
N CYS A 930 -24.64 -8.50 -36.33
CA CYS A 930 -25.30 -7.26 -35.94
C CYS A 930 -24.68 -6.02 -36.62
N ASN A 931 -25.53 -5.07 -37.00
CA ASN A 931 -25.11 -3.74 -37.46
C ASN A 931 -24.91 -2.79 -36.28
N LEU A 932 -23.85 -3.03 -35.49
CA LEU A 932 -23.52 -2.20 -34.34
C LEU A 932 -23.26 -0.74 -34.76
N GLN A 933 -23.85 0.19 -34.00
CA GLN A 933 -23.63 1.62 -34.12
C GLN A 933 -22.79 2.16 -32.95
N LYS A 934 -22.88 1.54 -31.76
CA LYS A 934 -22.17 1.99 -30.56
C LYS A 934 -21.44 0.85 -29.86
N ILE A 935 -20.15 1.06 -29.61
CA ILE A 935 -19.31 0.14 -28.82
C ILE A 935 -18.64 0.95 -27.71
N ASP A 936 -18.87 0.56 -26.45
CA ASP A 936 -18.23 1.15 -25.26
C ASP A 936 -17.55 0.05 -24.44
N LEU A 937 -16.22 -0.04 -24.52
CA LEU A 937 -15.42 -0.99 -23.77
C LEU A 937 -14.59 -0.27 -22.71
N ARG A 938 -14.77 -0.66 -21.45
CA ARG A 938 -14.10 -0.04 -20.29
C ARG A 938 -13.37 -1.08 -19.47
N LEU A 939 -12.08 -0.86 -19.23
CA LEU A 939 -11.17 -1.85 -18.63
C LEU A 939 -11.15 -3.22 -19.36
N PRO A 940 -11.13 -3.29 -20.71
CA PRO A 940 -11.06 -4.57 -21.39
C PRO A 940 -9.60 -5.06 -21.43
N LEU A 941 -9.13 -5.70 -20.35
CA LEU A 941 -7.73 -6.06 -20.14
C LEU A 941 -7.12 -6.93 -21.26
N ASP A 942 -7.96 -7.69 -21.96
CA ASP A 942 -7.55 -8.58 -23.06
C ASP A 942 -7.77 -7.99 -24.47
N LEU A 943 -8.25 -6.75 -24.61
CA LEU A 943 -8.52 -6.13 -25.91
C LEU A 943 -7.22 -5.79 -26.66
N ASN A 944 -6.96 -6.47 -27.79
CA ASN A 944 -5.80 -6.23 -28.65
C ASN A 944 -6.20 -5.74 -30.07
N ASN A 945 -5.21 -5.61 -30.97
CA ASN A 945 -5.43 -5.19 -32.36
C ASN A 945 -6.34 -6.14 -33.16
N ASP A 946 -6.24 -7.45 -32.94
CA ASP A 946 -7.00 -8.46 -33.72
C ASP A 946 -8.50 -8.22 -33.57
N HIS A 947 -8.94 -7.86 -32.37
CA HIS A 947 -10.31 -7.51 -32.06
C HIS A 947 -10.77 -6.25 -32.81
N LEU A 948 -9.94 -5.21 -32.85
CA LEU A 948 -10.24 -3.97 -33.55
C LEU A 948 -10.25 -4.17 -35.07
N LEU A 949 -9.38 -5.02 -35.60
CA LEU A 949 -9.37 -5.42 -37.00
C LEU A 949 -10.64 -6.19 -37.36
N ALA A 950 -11.04 -7.18 -36.56
CA ALA A 950 -12.31 -7.89 -36.75
C ALA A 950 -13.50 -6.92 -36.72
N ALA A 951 -13.52 -5.99 -35.76
CA ALA A 951 -14.53 -4.94 -35.67
C ALA A 951 -14.54 -4.02 -36.89
N SER A 952 -13.37 -3.66 -37.44
CA SER A 952 -13.25 -2.82 -38.63
C SER A 952 -13.84 -3.47 -39.88
N VAL A 953 -13.77 -4.80 -39.97
CA VAL A 953 -14.31 -5.56 -41.10
C VAL A 953 -15.82 -5.68 -41.00
N ASN A 954 -16.33 -5.98 -39.80
CA ASN A 954 -17.72 -6.39 -39.58
C ASN A 954 -18.68 -5.24 -39.24
N PHE A 955 -18.24 -4.17 -38.57
CA PHE A 955 -19.15 -3.12 -38.07
C PHE A 955 -19.03 -1.79 -38.81
N ARG A 956 -19.31 -1.77 -40.11
CA ARG A 956 -19.15 -0.56 -40.95
C ARG A 956 -20.11 0.60 -40.65
N THR A 957 -21.15 0.35 -39.85
CA THR A 957 -22.16 1.33 -39.44
C THR A 957 -21.83 2.01 -38.11
N LEU A 958 -20.63 1.80 -37.57
CA LEU A 958 -20.25 2.31 -36.26
C LEU A 958 -20.19 3.83 -36.25
N SER A 959 -21.00 4.46 -35.39
CA SER A 959 -21.04 5.91 -35.19
C SER A 959 -20.42 6.37 -33.88
N SER A 960 -20.30 5.49 -32.89
CA SER A 960 -19.66 5.77 -31.60
C SER A 960 -18.74 4.63 -31.16
N LEU A 961 -17.47 4.96 -30.94
CA LEU A 961 -16.47 4.06 -30.38
C LEU A 961 -15.87 4.68 -29.12
N ARG A 962 -16.06 4.01 -27.98
CA ARG A 962 -15.48 4.42 -26.70
C ARG A 962 -14.61 3.29 -26.16
N LEU A 963 -13.34 3.60 -25.93
CA LEU A 963 -12.35 2.72 -25.35
C LEU A 963 -11.77 3.40 -24.11
N GLN A 964 -11.80 2.73 -22.97
CA GLN A 964 -11.27 3.24 -21.72
C GLN A 964 -10.30 2.25 -21.08
N SER A 965 -9.10 2.72 -20.73
CA SER A 965 -8.04 1.93 -20.08
C SER A 965 -7.64 0.69 -20.87
N CYS A 966 -7.41 0.85 -22.18
CA CYS A 966 -6.97 -0.22 -23.09
C CYS A 966 -5.44 -0.18 -23.23
N CYS A 967 -4.73 -1.15 -22.66
CA CYS A 967 -3.25 -1.19 -22.65
C CYS A 967 -2.63 -2.07 -23.74
N LEU A 968 -3.38 -3.04 -24.29
CA LEU A 968 -2.89 -3.98 -25.32
C LEU A 968 -3.21 -3.52 -26.76
N VAL A 969 -3.96 -2.43 -26.92
CA VAL A 969 -4.27 -1.84 -28.22
C VAL A 969 -3.07 -1.04 -28.72
N SER A 970 -2.70 -1.22 -29.99
CA SER A 970 -1.67 -0.42 -30.67
C SER A 970 -2.30 0.55 -31.67
N GLY A 971 -1.47 1.46 -32.21
CA GLY A 971 -1.90 2.43 -33.21
C GLY A 971 -2.40 1.78 -34.51
N GLU A 972 -1.95 0.58 -34.87
CA GLU A 972 -2.36 -0.08 -36.13
C GLU A 972 -3.85 -0.46 -36.14
N GLY A 973 -4.35 -1.06 -35.04
CA GLY A 973 -5.76 -1.44 -34.93
C GLY A 973 -6.70 -0.23 -34.97
N LEU A 974 -6.32 0.85 -34.30
CA LEU A 974 -7.08 2.11 -34.32
C LEU A 974 -7.04 2.79 -35.70
N LYS A 975 -5.88 2.79 -36.38
CA LYS A 975 -5.75 3.31 -37.75
C LYS A 975 -6.65 2.54 -38.72
N ALA A 976 -6.67 1.21 -38.63
CA ALA A 976 -7.53 0.37 -39.47
C ALA A 976 -9.01 0.68 -39.26
N LEU A 977 -9.45 0.83 -38.00
CA LEU A 977 -10.81 1.29 -37.67
C LEU A 977 -11.08 2.69 -38.23
N GLY A 978 -10.14 3.62 -38.09
CA GLY A 978 -10.26 4.98 -38.61
C GLY A 978 -10.48 5.01 -40.13
N VAL A 979 -9.76 4.16 -40.87
CA VAL A 979 -9.92 4.02 -42.33
C VAL A 979 -11.26 3.38 -42.69
N ALA A 980 -11.66 2.33 -41.98
CA ALA A 980 -12.91 1.61 -42.23
C ALA A 980 -14.17 2.45 -41.94
N MET A 981 -14.11 3.33 -40.92
CA MET A 981 -15.25 4.13 -40.43
C MET A 981 -15.17 5.61 -40.83
N ASN A 982 -14.42 5.93 -41.89
CA ASN A 982 -14.09 7.30 -42.30
C ASN A 982 -15.30 8.22 -42.55
N SER A 983 -16.43 7.66 -42.95
CA SER A 983 -17.64 8.40 -43.33
C SER A 983 -18.75 8.34 -42.28
N GLY A 984 -18.59 7.51 -41.23
CA GLY A 984 -19.66 7.18 -40.28
C GLY A 984 -19.39 7.50 -38.82
N LEU A 985 -18.13 7.57 -38.38
CA LEU A 985 -17.82 7.75 -36.95
C LEU A 985 -18.01 9.21 -36.51
N GLU A 986 -18.97 9.43 -35.61
CA GLU A 986 -19.29 10.74 -35.03
C GLU A 986 -18.70 10.94 -33.63
N GLU A 987 -18.47 9.85 -32.89
CA GLU A 987 -17.90 9.88 -31.54
C GLU A 987 -16.72 8.92 -31.39
N LEU A 988 -15.60 9.46 -30.91
CA LEU A 988 -14.39 8.70 -30.56
C LEU A 988 -13.95 9.08 -29.15
N ALA A 989 -13.91 8.11 -28.25
CA ALA A 989 -13.34 8.26 -26.93
C ALA A 989 -12.18 7.29 -26.73
N LEU A 990 -10.99 7.81 -26.43
CA LEU A 990 -9.79 7.06 -26.04
C LEU A 990 -9.35 7.57 -24.67
N ILE A 991 -10.00 7.08 -23.62
CA ILE A 991 -9.84 7.58 -22.25
C ILE A 991 -8.77 6.75 -21.54
N ASN A 992 -7.74 7.39 -20.98
CA ASN A 992 -6.65 6.71 -20.28
C ASN A 992 -6.05 5.56 -21.12
N CYS A 993 -5.79 5.81 -22.41
CA CYS A 993 -5.28 4.83 -23.36
C CYS A 993 -3.85 5.22 -23.76
N ASP A 994 -2.88 4.48 -23.25
CA ASP A 994 -1.44 4.73 -23.44
C ASP A 994 -1.02 4.79 -24.92
N VAL A 995 -1.77 4.13 -25.81
CA VAL A 995 -1.58 4.16 -27.26
C VAL A 995 -1.57 5.57 -27.85
N VAL A 996 -2.35 6.51 -27.28
CA VAL A 996 -2.39 7.91 -27.71
C VAL A 996 -1.06 8.61 -27.46
N GLU A 997 -0.33 8.15 -26.45
CA GLU A 997 0.95 8.70 -26.01
C GLU A 997 2.13 7.98 -26.67
N ARG A 998 2.03 6.65 -26.84
CA ARG A 998 3.09 5.76 -27.34
C ARG A 998 3.31 5.87 -28.84
N GLU A 999 2.25 6.15 -29.62
CA GLU A 999 2.26 6.09 -31.09
C GLU A 999 2.15 7.48 -31.74
N PRO A 1000 3.27 8.17 -32.01
CA PRO A 1000 3.23 9.49 -32.65
C PRO A 1000 2.61 9.42 -34.05
N GLY A 1001 1.79 10.42 -34.40
CA GLY A 1001 1.07 10.48 -35.67
C GLY A 1001 -0.20 9.61 -35.73
N LEU A 1002 -0.56 8.92 -34.63
CA LEU A 1002 -1.84 8.23 -34.53
C LEU A 1002 -3.01 9.21 -34.65
N LEU A 1003 -3.01 10.29 -33.86
CA LEU A 1003 -4.10 11.28 -33.90
C LEU A 1003 -4.10 12.02 -35.23
N THR A 1004 -2.94 12.21 -35.86
CA THR A 1004 -2.86 12.75 -37.23
C THR A 1004 -3.61 11.84 -38.22
N THR A 1005 -3.33 10.53 -38.19
CA THR A 1005 -3.96 9.57 -39.10
C THR A 1005 -5.46 9.46 -38.84
N LEU A 1006 -5.87 9.44 -37.57
CA LEU A 1006 -7.28 9.43 -37.19
C LEU A 1006 -7.99 10.71 -37.64
N GLY A 1007 -7.39 11.89 -37.43
CA GLY A 1007 -7.94 13.16 -37.88
C GLY A 1007 -8.09 13.26 -39.40
N GLN A 1008 -7.16 12.71 -40.17
CA GLN A 1008 -7.25 12.68 -41.63
C GLN A 1008 -8.39 11.81 -42.16
N ASN A 1009 -8.74 10.73 -41.45
CA ASN A 1009 -9.78 9.80 -41.86
C ASN A 1009 -11.16 10.15 -41.27
N LEU A 1010 -11.22 10.58 -40.01
CA LEU A 1010 -12.45 10.78 -39.24
C LEU A 1010 -12.94 12.24 -39.30
N LYS A 1011 -13.19 12.74 -40.51
CA LYS A 1011 -13.52 14.17 -40.72
C LYS A 1011 -14.91 14.56 -40.21
N GLN A 1012 -15.81 13.59 -40.03
CA GLN A 1012 -17.19 13.80 -39.55
C GLN A 1012 -17.30 13.75 -38.02
N LEU A 1013 -16.18 13.70 -37.30
CA LEU A 1013 -16.17 13.57 -35.85
C LEU A 1013 -16.82 14.79 -35.18
N ARG A 1014 -17.84 14.54 -34.37
CA ARG A 1014 -18.59 15.55 -33.60
C ARG A 1014 -18.20 15.52 -32.12
N LYS A 1015 -17.78 14.37 -31.60
CA LYS A 1015 -17.36 14.20 -30.20
C LYS A 1015 -16.00 13.52 -30.10
N LEU A 1016 -15.08 14.15 -29.37
CA LEU A 1016 -13.76 13.61 -29.09
C LEU A 1016 -13.48 13.64 -27.59
N ASP A 1017 -13.15 12.49 -27.01
CA ASP A 1017 -12.78 12.38 -25.60
C ASP A 1017 -11.42 11.71 -25.48
N LEU A 1018 -10.42 12.49 -25.06
CA LEU A 1018 -9.04 12.04 -24.82
C LEU A 1018 -8.66 12.20 -23.35
N SER A 1019 -9.63 12.15 -22.45
CA SER A 1019 -9.41 12.35 -21.01
C SER A 1019 -8.38 11.39 -20.42
N TYR A 1020 -7.62 11.88 -19.44
CA TYR A 1020 -6.64 11.15 -18.64
C TYR A 1020 -5.48 10.53 -19.43
N ASN A 1021 -5.23 10.99 -20.67
CA ASN A 1021 -3.97 10.73 -21.36
C ASN A 1021 -2.94 11.78 -20.89
N GLU A 1022 -2.32 11.54 -19.73
CA GLU A 1022 -1.49 12.51 -19.03
C GLU A 1022 -0.31 13.03 -19.86
N MET A 1023 0.23 12.22 -20.77
CA MET A 1023 1.39 12.56 -21.61
C MET A 1023 1.02 13.12 -22.98
N LEU A 1024 -0.27 13.30 -23.28
CA LEU A 1024 -0.71 13.95 -24.52
C LEU A 1024 -0.21 15.40 -24.59
N PHE A 1025 0.58 15.71 -25.62
CA PHE A 1025 1.19 17.03 -25.85
C PHE A 1025 0.60 17.74 -27.07
N ASP A 1026 0.74 19.07 -27.10
CA ASP A 1026 0.06 19.96 -28.05
C ASP A 1026 0.19 19.54 -29.52
N LYS A 1027 1.38 19.18 -29.98
CA LYS A 1027 1.62 18.84 -31.40
C LYS A 1027 0.74 17.68 -31.89
N GLU A 1028 0.54 16.65 -31.08
CA GLU A 1028 -0.26 15.48 -31.46
C GLU A 1028 -1.76 15.83 -31.49
N LEU A 1029 -2.26 16.51 -30.46
CA LEU A 1029 -3.65 16.98 -30.41
C LEU A 1029 -3.96 17.97 -31.56
N ILE A 1030 -3.09 18.95 -31.78
CA ILE A 1030 -3.23 19.95 -32.85
C ILE A 1030 -3.37 19.27 -34.22
N SER A 1031 -2.58 18.22 -34.48
CA SER A 1031 -2.62 17.51 -35.76
C SER A 1031 -4.01 16.95 -36.10
N MET A 1032 -4.77 16.54 -35.08
CA MET A 1032 -6.14 16.06 -35.23
C MET A 1032 -7.15 17.21 -35.30
N LEU A 1033 -7.02 18.21 -34.43
CA LEU A 1033 -7.94 19.35 -34.37
C LEU A 1033 -7.96 20.18 -35.67
N VAL A 1034 -6.84 20.21 -36.40
CA VAL A 1034 -6.75 20.87 -37.71
C VAL A 1034 -7.59 20.14 -38.78
N SER A 1035 -7.88 18.85 -38.61
CA SER A 1035 -8.67 18.06 -39.57
C SER A 1035 -10.15 17.92 -39.18
N CYS A 1036 -10.46 17.95 -37.88
CA CYS A 1036 -11.81 17.72 -37.34
C CYS A 1036 -12.61 19.02 -37.12
N HIS A 1037 -13.06 19.67 -38.20
CA HIS A 1037 -13.73 20.98 -38.13
C HIS A 1037 -15.17 20.97 -37.56
N TYR A 1038 -15.81 19.80 -37.53
CA TYR A 1038 -17.20 19.62 -37.08
C TYR A 1038 -17.32 19.22 -35.61
N LEU A 1039 -16.23 19.26 -34.84
CA LEU A 1039 -16.25 18.98 -33.41
C LEU A 1039 -17.20 19.92 -32.66
N VAL A 1040 -18.08 19.31 -31.88
CA VAL A 1040 -19.08 19.92 -31.01
C VAL A 1040 -18.73 19.71 -29.53
N ASP A 1041 -18.23 18.52 -29.19
CA ASP A 1041 -17.87 18.13 -27.82
C ASP A 1041 -16.40 17.68 -27.77
N LEU A 1042 -15.61 18.29 -26.89
CA LEU A 1042 -14.21 17.97 -26.72
C LEU A 1042 -13.85 17.85 -25.23
N ASN A 1043 -13.47 16.65 -24.82
CA ASN A 1043 -13.09 16.36 -23.45
C ASN A 1043 -11.59 16.00 -23.38
N LEU A 1044 -10.83 16.81 -22.64
CA LEU A 1044 -9.39 16.71 -22.46
C LEU A 1044 -9.01 16.61 -20.98
N ARG A 1045 -9.97 16.31 -20.10
CA ARG A 1045 -9.77 16.32 -18.65
C ARG A 1045 -8.54 15.53 -18.23
N GLY A 1046 -7.68 16.09 -17.39
CA GLY A 1046 -6.49 15.40 -16.86
C GLY A 1046 -5.33 15.23 -17.84
N CYS A 1047 -5.37 15.84 -19.04
CA CYS A 1047 -4.23 15.86 -19.96
C CYS A 1047 -3.19 16.89 -19.49
N LYS A 1048 -2.26 16.45 -18.64
CA LYS A 1048 -1.33 17.35 -17.90
C LYS A 1048 -0.30 18.06 -18.78
N ARG A 1049 0.07 17.48 -19.92
CA ARG A 1049 1.09 18.01 -20.85
C ARG A 1049 0.53 18.96 -21.91
N LEU A 1050 -0.79 19.17 -21.96
CA LEU A 1050 -1.39 20.18 -22.83
C LEU A 1050 -1.12 21.59 -22.32
N ALA A 1051 -0.80 22.49 -23.25
CA ALA A 1051 -0.48 23.87 -22.99
C ALA A 1051 -1.30 24.85 -23.85
N ASN A 1052 -1.02 26.14 -23.69
CA ASN A 1052 -1.74 27.23 -24.36
C ASN A 1052 -1.79 27.10 -25.89
N SER A 1053 -0.81 26.43 -26.53
CA SER A 1053 -0.75 26.36 -28.00
C SER A 1053 -1.85 25.47 -28.60
N ALA A 1054 -2.24 24.40 -27.89
CA ALA A 1054 -3.40 23.58 -28.25
C ALA A 1054 -4.70 24.41 -28.22
N MET A 1055 -4.89 25.22 -27.18
CA MET A 1055 -6.08 26.08 -27.00
C MET A 1055 -6.21 27.14 -28.09
N VAL A 1056 -5.09 27.80 -28.43
CA VAL A 1056 -5.07 28.80 -29.52
C VAL A 1056 -5.46 28.15 -30.83
N THR A 1057 -4.92 26.98 -31.14
CA THR A 1057 -5.21 26.27 -32.40
C THR A 1057 -6.64 25.73 -32.44
N MET A 1058 -7.14 25.23 -31.31
CA MET A 1058 -8.52 24.80 -31.13
C MET A 1058 -9.50 25.94 -31.42
N SER A 1059 -9.25 27.12 -30.85
CA SER A 1059 -10.08 28.32 -31.07
C SER A 1059 -10.10 28.78 -32.54
N LYS A 1060 -9.03 28.49 -33.29
CA LYS A 1060 -8.93 28.80 -34.73
C LYS A 1060 -9.61 27.76 -35.62
N SER A 1061 -9.46 26.48 -35.29
CA SER A 1061 -9.82 25.37 -36.19
C SER A 1061 -11.21 24.78 -35.93
N CYS A 1062 -11.67 24.74 -34.68
CA CYS A 1062 -12.91 24.09 -34.25
C CYS A 1062 -14.05 25.11 -34.04
N LYS A 1063 -14.63 25.64 -35.12
CA LYS A 1063 -15.66 26.70 -35.03
C LYS A 1063 -17.05 26.22 -34.59
N CYS A 1064 -17.29 24.90 -34.58
CA CYS A 1064 -18.56 24.30 -34.17
C CYS A 1064 -18.60 23.86 -32.70
N LEU A 1065 -17.55 24.12 -31.93
CA LEU A 1065 -17.39 23.63 -30.57
C LEU A 1065 -18.42 24.26 -29.62
N GLU A 1066 -19.19 23.43 -28.93
CA GLU A 1066 -20.22 23.83 -27.97
C GLU A 1066 -19.83 23.48 -26.54
N ASN A 1067 -19.19 22.33 -26.31
CA ASN A 1067 -18.78 21.85 -24.99
C ASN A 1067 -17.28 21.55 -24.96
N VAL A 1068 -16.61 22.05 -23.92
CA VAL A 1068 -15.18 21.79 -23.68
C VAL A 1068 -14.95 21.43 -22.22
N ASP A 1069 -14.25 20.33 -21.96
CA ASP A 1069 -13.74 19.97 -20.63
C ASP A 1069 -12.21 19.97 -20.64
N ILE A 1070 -11.63 20.88 -19.86
CA ILE A 1070 -10.19 21.06 -19.66
C ILE A 1070 -9.81 21.01 -18.17
N MET A 1071 -10.69 20.44 -17.34
CA MET A 1071 -10.43 20.25 -15.91
C MET A 1071 -9.14 19.45 -15.72
N SER A 1072 -8.33 19.83 -14.74
CA SER A 1072 -7.06 19.18 -14.41
C SER A 1072 -6.01 19.18 -15.52
N CYS A 1073 -6.09 20.10 -16.49
CA CYS A 1073 -5.04 20.32 -17.51
C CYS A 1073 -4.03 21.37 -17.05
N CYS A 1074 -2.94 20.95 -16.40
CA CYS A 1074 -2.04 21.85 -15.66
C CYS A 1074 -1.29 22.89 -16.52
N GLY A 1075 -1.01 22.59 -17.79
CA GLY A 1075 -0.27 23.51 -18.67
C GLY A 1075 -1.12 24.59 -19.36
N ILE A 1076 -2.45 24.55 -19.19
CA ILE A 1076 -3.35 25.57 -19.75
C ILE A 1076 -3.52 26.70 -18.74
N GLU A 1077 -3.14 27.91 -19.16
CA GLU A 1077 -3.20 29.15 -18.37
C GLU A 1077 -4.44 29.99 -18.71
N SER A 1078 -4.74 30.97 -17.84
CA SER A 1078 -5.96 31.79 -17.95
C SER A 1078 -6.07 32.59 -19.25
N GLY A 1079 -4.96 33.10 -19.79
CA GLY A 1079 -4.95 33.81 -21.07
C GLY A 1079 -5.39 32.94 -22.26
N ALA A 1080 -5.09 31.63 -22.22
CA ALA A 1080 -5.52 30.71 -23.27
C ALA A 1080 -7.01 30.39 -23.19
N VAL A 1081 -7.57 30.29 -21.98
CA VAL A 1081 -9.01 30.12 -21.75
C VAL A 1081 -9.77 31.36 -22.24
N GLU A 1082 -9.26 32.56 -21.95
CA GLU A 1082 -9.82 33.82 -22.44
C GLU A 1082 -9.87 33.86 -23.97
N LEU A 1083 -8.77 33.50 -24.65
CA LEU A 1083 -8.72 33.42 -26.10
C LEU A 1083 -9.70 32.40 -26.68
N LEU A 1084 -9.93 31.28 -26.00
CA LEU A 1084 -10.92 30.29 -26.41
C LEU A 1084 -12.34 30.89 -26.34
N LEU A 1085 -12.70 31.52 -25.21
CA LEU A 1085 -14.02 32.13 -25.01
C LEU A 1085 -14.26 33.27 -26.01
N LEU A 1086 -13.24 34.06 -26.31
CA LEU A 1086 -13.31 35.15 -27.29
C LEU A 1086 -13.51 34.66 -28.72
N ASN A 1087 -12.78 33.64 -29.15
CA ASN A 1087 -12.72 33.24 -30.57
C ASN A 1087 -13.66 32.09 -30.98
N SER A 1088 -14.35 31.47 -30.01
CA SER A 1088 -15.29 30.37 -30.27
C SER A 1088 -16.74 30.91 -30.36
N PRO A 1089 -17.40 30.83 -31.52
CA PRO A 1089 -18.70 31.48 -31.74
C PRO A 1089 -19.89 30.67 -31.21
N LYS A 1090 -19.76 29.34 -31.10
CA LYS A 1090 -20.85 28.44 -30.68
C LYS A 1090 -20.69 27.85 -29.29
N LEU A 1091 -19.66 28.26 -28.56
CA LEU A 1091 -19.32 27.68 -27.25
C LEU A 1091 -20.45 27.97 -26.26
N ARG A 1092 -20.95 26.93 -25.59
CA ARG A 1092 -22.06 26.99 -24.63
C ARG A 1092 -21.64 26.58 -23.23
N LYS A 1093 -20.71 25.64 -23.10
CA LYS A 1093 -20.26 25.11 -21.81
C LYS A 1093 -18.76 24.88 -21.78
N VAL A 1094 -18.11 25.35 -20.72
CA VAL A 1094 -16.70 25.08 -20.45
C VAL A 1094 -16.54 24.60 -19.00
N LEU A 1095 -15.98 23.40 -18.84
CA LEU A 1095 -15.56 22.84 -17.56
C LEU A 1095 -14.09 23.19 -17.35
N VAL A 1096 -13.79 24.04 -16.37
CA VAL A 1096 -12.45 24.58 -16.12
C VAL A 1096 -12.30 25.00 -14.66
N GLU A 1097 -11.10 24.81 -14.09
CA GLU A 1097 -10.85 25.20 -12.70
C GLU A 1097 -10.97 26.71 -12.50
N GLU A 1098 -11.52 27.12 -11.36
CA GLU A 1098 -11.71 28.53 -11.00
C GLU A 1098 -10.41 29.34 -11.07
N THR A 1099 -9.27 28.71 -10.75
CA THR A 1099 -7.93 29.32 -10.79
C THR A 1099 -7.48 29.75 -12.20
N LYS A 1100 -8.11 29.22 -13.26
CA LYS A 1100 -7.77 29.53 -14.66
C LYS A 1100 -8.73 30.54 -15.30
N LEU A 1101 -9.67 31.11 -14.53
CA LEU A 1101 -10.63 32.09 -15.02
C LEU A 1101 -10.17 33.52 -14.68
N SER A 1102 -9.68 34.27 -15.68
CA SER A 1102 -9.45 35.71 -15.55
C SER A 1102 -10.78 36.49 -15.47
N ASP A 1103 -10.75 37.71 -14.94
CA ASP A 1103 -11.94 38.58 -14.91
C ASP A 1103 -12.45 38.88 -16.34
N ALA A 1104 -11.53 39.00 -17.29
CA ALA A 1104 -11.86 39.13 -18.71
C ALA A 1104 -12.56 37.87 -19.25
N ALA A 1105 -12.06 36.67 -18.91
CA ALA A 1105 -12.71 35.40 -19.28
C ALA A 1105 -14.14 35.29 -18.72
N LYS A 1106 -14.35 35.65 -17.45
CA LYS A 1106 -15.70 35.68 -16.83
C LYS A 1106 -16.62 36.69 -17.53
N THR A 1107 -16.08 37.85 -17.91
CA THR A 1107 -16.82 38.88 -18.67
C THR A 1107 -17.24 38.36 -20.04
N TRP A 1108 -16.33 37.72 -20.79
CA TRP A 1108 -16.65 37.11 -22.08
C TRP A 1108 -17.67 35.98 -21.97
N ALA A 1109 -17.56 35.13 -20.95
CA ALA A 1109 -18.54 34.07 -20.70
C ALA A 1109 -19.93 34.65 -20.40
N SER A 1110 -20.03 35.71 -19.60
CA SER A 1110 -21.29 36.41 -19.33
C SER A 1110 -21.87 37.06 -20.59
N LEU A 1111 -21.06 37.81 -21.35
CA LEU A 1111 -21.48 38.47 -22.59
C LEU A 1111 -22.00 37.49 -23.65
N LYS A 1112 -21.47 36.26 -23.67
CA LYS A 1112 -21.83 35.21 -24.63
C LYS A 1112 -22.76 34.12 -24.06
N PHE A 1113 -23.23 34.28 -22.82
CA PHE A 1113 -24.07 33.29 -22.13
C PHE A 1113 -23.45 31.87 -22.08
N ILE A 1114 -22.14 31.78 -21.86
CA ILE A 1114 -21.40 30.52 -21.73
C ILE A 1114 -21.46 30.03 -20.29
N GLN A 1115 -21.91 28.80 -20.08
CA GLN A 1115 -21.93 28.14 -18.78
C GLN A 1115 -20.50 27.70 -18.38
N LEU A 1116 -19.95 28.34 -17.35
CA LEU A 1116 -18.71 27.89 -16.68
C LEU A 1116 -19.08 26.99 -15.50
N VAL A 1117 -18.51 25.79 -15.44
CA VAL A 1117 -18.80 24.77 -14.42
C VAL A 1117 -17.55 24.30 -13.72
#